data_AF-A0A9D6MWR4-F1
#
_entry.id   AF-A0A9D6MWR4-F1
#
_cell.length_a   1.000
_cell.length_b   1.000
_cell.length_c   1.000
_cell.angle_alpha   90.00
_cell.angle_beta   90.00
_cell.angle_gamma   90.00
#
_symmetry.space_group_name_H-M   'P 1'
#
loop_
_entity.id
_entity.type
_entity.pdbx_description
1 polymer ?
#
loop_
_entity_poly.entity_id
_entity_poly.type
_entity_poly.pdbx_seq_one_letter_code
_entity_poly.pdbx_strand_id
1 'polypeptide(L)'
;MSLMDALLLEEYHDPAQVWITQRSDGRAGSATINDPADGGRVTGPAVAGTSVTYDPLIVLVVTQNPHGYSNGDSITLSASNTGKDPLRGPYWATFSITKVSSRAFTFQLAASPEAPPNSMNIATCQRGTDAKKGAVLFWPVAKAVVTNHGMGDYDAILVQGSPTSQFNGSFVVLGADDNKTSQFYYELAALPASSGAVSGGTFSKYTFRFDNVMNGAPSPAFVRLGSAPPGNAFESRGVCSAYVIDPGTNPPTPANWAYYAGFRVKNAQRFQGSGMDATTVKLVFAVDRYNQTSVFGRPSTPPGVSSVDISDMTLDGAIASQPAPPNTKNVTAFAPVAPGGVSLYGENLRLRRVRVINFGTQSFPECFPLYLSGGVEDGTNRLMVANNVIEDCVANKPGENNFHEITVIWAGGAAGTPFQQFIQGNGVASVARRNYANFRFLNGASTYYLWIQSIDAAPNPATGLFNVRVQPDPSFGFFRAVGHNVVLGAIYYTNLGSARRHPYYNGSFAITVVSSVDGSSPTQYDITCQMLDNPSAAQWTAVNALSISQAYLGVDFHGPIAYAGTGAVVEQNAVYDCTNPGYTDTGSSRDITFRGNYFSDVFTGFNQNFNPGETDFREIQNTAAGAPWVSWPVAGEDNYTVQVVTVDSHYMSAGDVVEVRGVLSGGTPSNSFNGVYMVTKNVNATTFLYRLRSVPNAGPDTPPYADAPFYGTFAQTRRAVIEGNLVDLYKTSQYTYPNPQGCIGVVSQTILPVFPGWVVRENSFRHTDGLPTNLSGLGNFANALRMYGLTASIVEANLIDLEDPTPLQFLDQQPGHRTFNNTKMSGQRVYGTDFTTTPHHNLDELITAIEDALSLSF
;
A
#
# COMPACT_ATOMS: atom_id res chain seq x y z
N MET A 1 -30.29 27.08 -32.47
CA MET A 1 -31.56 26.45 -32.06
C MET A 1 -32.26 27.39 -31.11
N SER A 2 -33.59 27.51 -31.22
CA SER A 2 -34.38 28.16 -30.17
C SER A 2 -34.41 27.25 -28.92
N LEU A 3 -34.70 27.80 -27.73
CA LEU A 3 -34.90 27.00 -26.51
C LEU A 3 -36.00 25.94 -26.71
N MET A 4 -37.00 26.25 -27.53
CA MET A 4 -38.09 25.33 -27.86
C MET A 4 -37.62 24.17 -28.74
N ASP A 5 -36.75 24.42 -29.73
CA ASP A 5 -36.18 23.36 -30.56
C ASP A 5 -35.24 22.47 -29.74
N ALA A 6 -34.47 23.05 -28.82
CA ALA A 6 -33.62 22.27 -27.91
C ALA A 6 -34.47 21.35 -27.01
N LEU A 7 -35.60 21.83 -26.49
CA LEU A 7 -36.49 21.04 -25.64
C LEU A 7 -37.32 20.00 -26.42
N LEU A 8 -37.64 20.24 -27.69
CA LEU A 8 -38.50 19.37 -28.50
C LEU A 8 -37.72 18.35 -29.35
N LEU A 9 -36.46 18.64 -29.68
CA LEU A 9 -35.63 17.77 -30.53
C LEU A 9 -34.61 16.95 -29.73
N GLU A 10 -34.41 17.24 -28.45
CA GLU A 10 -33.60 16.40 -27.59
C GLU A 10 -34.39 15.13 -27.24
N GLU A 11 -33.96 13.98 -27.75
CA GLU A 11 -34.51 12.68 -27.37
C GLU A 11 -34.51 12.54 -25.84
N TYR A 12 -35.54 11.87 -25.30
CA TYR A 12 -35.67 11.60 -23.86
C TYR A 12 -34.33 11.17 -23.26
N HIS A 13 -33.84 11.97 -22.32
CA HIS A 13 -32.60 11.72 -21.61
C HIS A 13 -32.92 11.15 -20.24
N ASP A 14 -32.51 9.90 -20.01
CA ASP A 14 -32.48 9.34 -18.66
C ASP A 14 -31.48 10.17 -17.84
N PRO A 15 -31.90 10.91 -16.79
CA PRO A 15 -30.99 11.73 -15.99
C PRO A 15 -29.92 10.91 -15.25
N ALA A 16 -30.05 9.58 -15.22
CA ALA A 16 -28.99 8.70 -14.76
C ALA A 16 -27.86 8.52 -15.78
N GLN A 17 -28.09 8.73 -17.09
CA GLN A 17 -27.03 8.65 -18.08
C GLN A 17 -26.24 9.95 -18.15
N VAL A 18 -24.92 9.86 -18.15
CA VAL A 18 -24.03 11.04 -18.22
C VAL A 18 -22.98 10.76 -19.29
N TRP A 19 -22.95 11.57 -20.33
CA TRP A 19 -21.99 11.43 -21.43
C TRP A 19 -20.88 12.47 -21.29
N ILE A 20 -19.64 12.03 -21.27
CA ILE A 20 -18.46 12.90 -21.17
C ILE A 20 -17.54 12.62 -22.35
N THR A 21 -17.10 13.67 -23.03
CA THR A 21 -16.08 13.60 -24.07
C THR A 21 -15.08 14.74 -23.87
N GLN A 22 -13.92 14.68 -24.52
CA GLN A 22 -13.09 15.87 -24.60
C GLN A 22 -13.56 16.78 -25.73
N ARG A 23 -13.77 18.05 -25.43
CA ARG A 23 -14.23 19.02 -26.42
C ARG A 23 -13.14 20.03 -26.75
N SER A 24 -12.91 20.25 -28.04
CA SER A 24 -11.98 21.28 -28.52
C SER A 24 -12.62 22.66 -28.64
N ASP A 25 -13.96 22.76 -28.54
CA ASP A 25 -14.70 24.01 -28.67
C ASP A 25 -14.73 24.86 -27.38
N GLY A 26 -14.17 24.33 -26.28
CA GLY A 26 -14.11 24.98 -24.98
C GLY A 26 -15.46 25.12 -24.27
N ARG A 27 -16.56 24.60 -24.84
CA ARG A 27 -17.90 24.63 -24.24
C ARG A 27 -18.06 23.50 -23.23
N ALA A 28 -18.91 23.70 -22.22
CA ALA A 28 -19.08 22.71 -21.14
C ALA A 28 -19.91 21.48 -21.54
N GLY A 29 -20.85 21.61 -22.49
CA GLY A 29 -21.82 20.56 -22.84
C GLY A 29 -22.93 20.36 -21.79
N SER A 30 -24.05 19.74 -22.18
CA SER A 30 -25.19 19.41 -21.30
C SER A 30 -25.16 18.00 -20.70
N ALA A 31 -24.12 17.21 -21.03
CA ALA A 31 -23.93 15.82 -20.59
C ALA A 31 -24.88 14.79 -21.22
N THR A 32 -25.54 15.14 -22.33
CA THR A 32 -26.36 14.21 -23.11
C THR A 32 -25.55 13.57 -24.25
N ILE A 33 -26.09 12.53 -24.90
CA ILE A 33 -25.39 11.86 -26.01
C ILE A 33 -25.11 12.81 -27.18
N ASN A 34 -26.02 13.75 -27.45
CA ASN A 34 -25.91 14.71 -28.55
C ASN A 34 -25.09 15.95 -28.19
N ASP A 35 -24.96 16.26 -26.89
CA ASP A 35 -24.09 17.32 -26.39
C ASP A 35 -23.30 16.85 -25.14
N PRO A 36 -22.32 15.94 -25.31
CA PRO A 36 -21.58 15.39 -24.19
C PRO A 36 -20.86 16.49 -23.41
N ALA A 37 -20.75 16.31 -22.10
CA ALA A 37 -20.02 17.23 -21.25
C ALA A 37 -18.53 17.21 -21.58
N ASP A 38 -17.87 18.37 -21.49
CA ASP A 38 -16.42 18.46 -21.65
C ASP A 38 -15.72 17.93 -20.39
N GLY A 39 -14.94 16.87 -20.55
CA GLY A 39 -14.07 16.33 -19.51
C GLY A 39 -12.65 16.92 -19.51
N GLY A 40 -12.35 17.92 -20.34
CA GLY A 40 -11.04 18.54 -20.44
C GLY A 40 -10.65 19.41 -19.23
N ARG A 41 -9.34 19.70 -19.12
CA ARG A 41 -8.83 20.75 -18.23
C ARG A 41 -9.00 22.11 -18.89
N VAL A 42 -9.55 23.07 -18.15
CA VAL A 42 -9.62 24.47 -18.59
C VAL A 42 -8.86 25.37 -17.64
N THR A 43 -8.11 26.29 -18.22
CA THR A 43 -7.39 27.34 -17.51
C THR A 43 -8.33 28.52 -17.32
N GLY A 44 -8.60 28.89 -16.07
CA GLY A 44 -9.41 30.05 -15.73
C GLY A 44 -8.75 31.37 -16.14
N PRO A 45 -9.52 32.48 -16.14
CA PRO A 45 -8.98 33.81 -16.41
C PRO A 45 -7.76 34.10 -15.52
N ALA A 46 -6.72 34.66 -16.12
CA ALA A 46 -5.51 34.98 -15.40
C ALA A 46 -5.75 36.23 -14.53
N VAL A 47 -5.46 36.11 -13.23
CA VAL A 47 -5.51 37.23 -12.29
C VAL A 47 -4.09 37.78 -12.13
N ALA A 48 -3.92 39.09 -12.25
CA ALA A 48 -2.61 39.73 -12.06
C ALA A 48 -2.26 39.78 -10.57
N GLY A 49 -1.10 39.24 -10.20
CA GLY A 49 -0.56 39.44 -8.85
C GLY A 49 0.22 40.74 -8.75
N THR A 50 0.16 41.35 -7.57
CA THR A 50 0.95 42.55 -7.27
C THR A 50 2.38 42.18 -6.90
N SER A 51 2.58 41.01 -6.27
CA SER A 51 3.91 40.47 -5.98
C SER A 51 3.89 38.97 -5.79
N VAL A 52 5.01 38.33 -6.13
CA VAL A 52 5.39 37.00 -5.64
C VAL A 52 6.63 37.16 -4.78
N THR A 53 6.53 36.70 -3.54
CA THR A 53 7.63 36.74 -2.58
C THR A 53 8.00 35.34 -2.15
N TYR A 54 9.30 35.09 -2.01
CA TYR A 54 9.84 34.00 -1.21
C TYR A 54 10.55 34.58 0.01
N ASP A 55 10.15 34.15 1.20
CA ASP A 55 10.84 34.46 2.46
C ASP A 55 11.36 33.15 3.08
N PRO A 56 12.68 32.95 3.16
CA PRO A 56 13.29 31.76 3.75
C PRO A 56 13.04 31.65 5.26
N LEU A 57 12.46 32.65 5.91
CA LEU A 57 12.10 32.61 7.33
C LEU A 57 10.64 32.26 7.58
N ILE A 58 9.77 32.35 6.56
CA ILE A 58 8.35 32.06 6.73
C ILE A 58 8.10 30.56 6.62
N VAL A 59 7.50 29.99 7.66
CA VAL A 59 6.96 28.64 7.63
C VAL A 59 5.44 28.74 7.56
N LEU A 60 4.86 28.00 6.61
CA LEU A 60 3.41 27.80 6.55
C LEU A 60 3.07 26.52 7.33
N VAL A 61 2.13 26.64 8.24
CA VAL A 61 1.56 25.51 8.97
C VAL A 61 0.14 25.31 8.51
N VAL A 62 -0.20 24.10 8.09
CA VAL A 62 -1.57 23.70 7.77
C VAL A 62 -2.04 22.70 8.81
N THR A 63 -3.19 22.96 9.42
CA THR A 63 -3.81 22.09 10.43
C THR A 63 -4.96 21.30 9.83
N GLN A 64 -5.14 20.07 10.32
CA GLN A 64 -6.19 19.16 9.84
C GLN A 64 -7.61 19.71 10.04
N ASN A 65 -7.86 20.40 11.16
CA ASN A 65 -9.15 20.98 11.50
C ASN A 65 -9.04 22.49 11.65
N PRO A 66 -10.16 23.24 11.50
CA PRO A 66 -10.17 24.66 11.85
C PRO A 66 -9.58 24.89 13.24
N HIS A 67 -8.51 25.68 13.32
CA HIS A 67 -7.68 25.71 14.52
C HIS A 67 -8.12 26.81 15.52
N GLY A 68 -8.88 27.82 15.09
CA GLY A 68 -9.38 28.90 15.97
C GLY A 68 -8.28 29.77 16.57
N TYR A 69 -7.10 29.77 15.92
CA TYR A 69 -5.98 30.63 16.31
C TYR A 69 -6.15 32.00 15.65
N SER A 70 -5.48 32.99 16.21
CA SER A 70 -5.48 34.38 15.74
C SER A 70 -4.06 34.90 15.52
N ASN A 71 -3.92 35.98 14.76
CA ASN A 71 -2.64 36.67 14.63
C ASN A 71 -2.15 37.11 16.02
N GLY A 72 -0.88 36.87 16.32
CA GLY A 72 -0.26 37.15 17.61
C GLY A 72 -0.34 36.00 18.62
N ASP A 73 -1.16 34.97 18.39
CA ASP A 73 -1.19 33.79 19.25
C ASP A 73 0.18 33.12 19.30
N SER A 74 0.55 32.65 20.49
CA SER A 74 1.79 31.93 20.72
C SER A 74 1.54 30.43 20.59
N ILE A 75 2.22 29.78 19.63
CA ILE A 75 2.11 28.34 19.36
C ILE A 75 3.44 27.66 19.62
N THR A 76 3.40 26.58 20.38
CA THR A 76 4.54 25.68 20.55
C THR A 76 4.41 24.55 19.55
N LEU A 77 5.44 24.37 18.73
CA LEU A 77 5.58 23.19 17.89
C LEU A 77 6.40 22.15 18.63
N SER A 78 5.87 20.94 18.72
CA SER A 78 6.59 19.79 19.27
C SER A 78 6.41 18.57 18.38
N ALA A 79 7.48 17.77 18.25
CA ALA A 79 7.41 16.48 17.57
C ALA A 79 6.38 15.58 18.26
N SER A 80 5.65 14.77 17.48
CA SER A 80 4.68 13.81 17.99
C SER A 80 5.37 12.68 18.78
N ASN A 81 5.59 12.92 20.07
CA ASN A 81 5.64 11.95 21.17
C ASN A 81 6.71 10.82 21.23
N THR A 82 7.64 10.62 20.30
CA THR A 82 8.60 9.49 20.45
C THR A 82 9.82 9.75 21.33
N GLY A 83 10.04 10.98 21.82
CA GLY A 83 11.11 11.31 22.78
C GLY A 83 12.54 11.01 22.32
N LYS A 84 12.73 10.58 21.07
CA LYS A 84 13.97 10.07 20.50
C LYS A 84 14.36 10.73 19.19
N ASP A 85 13.74 11.84 18.80
CA ASP A 85 14.20 12.58 17.63
C ASP A 85 15.30 13.59 18.05
N PRO A 86 16.59 13.32 17.76
CA PRO A 86 17.69 14.22 18.11
C PRO A 86 17.69 15.52 17.30
N LEU A 87 16.77 15.69 16.34
CA LEU A 87 16.70 16.86 15.46
C LEU A 87 15.80 17.95 16.06
N ARG A 88 16.22 18.54 17.19
CA ARG A 88 15.70 19.84 17.67
C ARG A 88 16.17 20.98 16.74
N GLY A 89 15.70 20.99 15.50
CA GLY A 89 15.93 22.06 14.54
C GLY A 89 15.19 23.36 14.90
N PRO A 90 15.40 24.44 14.13
CA PRO A 90 14.83 25.77 14.39
C PRO A 90 13.29 25.80 14.33
N TYR A 91 12.64 24.72 13.91
CA TYR A 91 11.19 24.56 13.82
C TYR A 91 10.52 24.18 15.15
N TRP A 92 11.28 23.73 16.15
CA TRP A 92 10.75 23.22 17.42
C TRP A 92 10.89 24.23 18.56
N ALA A 93 10.12 25.30 18.47
CA ALA A 93 10.09 26.35 19.48
C ALA A 93 8.65 26.86 19.68
N THR A 94 8.55 27.90 20.49
CA THR A 94 7.34 28.70 20.60
C THR A 94 7.46 29.89 19.65
N PHE A 95 6.45 30.08 18.80
CA PHE A 95 6.41 31.15 17.80
C PHE A 95 5.14 31.96 17.94
N SER A 96 5.20 33.23 17.56
CA SER A 96 4.00 34.05 17.37
C SER A 96 3.46 33.86 15.94
N ILE A 97 2.16 33.59 15.82
CA ILE A 97 1.47 33.53 14.53
C ILE A 97 1.48 34.91 13.89
N THR A 98 1.97 34.99 12.66
CA THR A 98 2.06 36.25 11.89
C THR A 98 0.86 36.45 10.96
N LYS A 99 0.32 35.36 10.42
CA LYS A 99 -0.89 35.39 9.61
C LYS A 99 -1.70 34.12 9.82
N VAL A 100 -3.01 34.26 9.76
CA VAL A 100 -3.95 33.19 10.07
C VAL A 100 -5.06 33.12 9.02
N SER A 101 -5.46 31.89 8.74
CA SER A 101 -6.73 31.53 8.14
C SER A 101 -7.41 30.55 9.11
N SER A 102 -8.56 30.02 8.75
CA SER A 102 -9.25 29.02 9.56
C SER A 102 -8.41 27.75 9.73
N ARG A 103 -7.56 27.40 8.76
CA ARG A 103 -6.87 26.09 8.68
C ARG A 103 -5.37 26.16 8.43
N ALA A 104 -4.84 27.34 8.18
CA ALA A 104 -3.43 27.54 7.97
C ALA A 104 -2.97 28.82 8.65
N PHE A 105 -1.76 28.81 9.16
CA PHE A 105 -1.13 29.99 9.71
C PHE A 105 0.35 30.03 9.35
N THR A 106 0.94 31.22 9.37
CA THR A 106 2.38 31.37 9.19
C THR A 106 3.03 31.84 10.48
N PHE A 107 4.30 31.49 10.64
CA PHE A 107 5.17 32.09 11.63
C PHE A 107 6.56 32.35 11.02
N GLN A 108 7.37 33.15 11.70
CA GLN A 108 8.70 33.50 11.25
C GLN A 108 9.77 32.82 12.11
N LEU A 109 10.74 32.18 11.46
CA LEU A 109 11.92 31.61 12.09
C LEU A 109 12.93 32.71 12.45
N ALA A 110 13.71 32.47 13.51
CA ALA A 110 14.77 33.38 13.93
C ALA A 110 15.96 33.42 12.96
N ALA A 111 16.17 32.34 12.21
CA ALA A 111 17.21 32.21 11.20
C ALA A 111 16.72 31.28 10.07
N SER A 112 17.27 31.45 8.87
CA SER A 112 16.96 30.56 7.76
C SER A 112 17.46 29.16 8.11
N PRO A 113 16.61 28.14 8.03
CA PRO A 113 17.04 26.77 8.24
C PRO A 113 17.92 26.34 7.06
N GLU A 114 18.90 25.47 7.33
CA GLU A 114 19.79 24.93 6.30
C GLU A 114 19.08 23.89 5.41
N ALA A 115 18.04 23.25 5.94
CA ALA A 115 17.21 22.26 5.28
C ALA A 115 15.72 22.40 5.68
N PRO A 116 14.77 21.94 4.85
CA PRO A 116 13.37 21.80 5.26
C PRO A 116 13.21 21.04 6.58
N PRO A 117 12.08 21.23 7.28
CA PRO A 117 11.69 20.26 8.29
C PRO A 117 11.55 18.91 7.57
N ASN A 118 12.20 17.87 8.08
CA ASN A 118 12.12 16.53 7.53
C ASN A 118 10.65 16.14 7.33
N SER A 119 10.34 15.63 6.14
CA SER A 119 8.98 15.40 5.64
C SER A 119 8.15 14.38 6.44
N MET A 120 8.71 13.81 7.52
CA MET A 120 8.06 12.82 8.38
C MET A 120 7.43 13.38 9.66
N ASN A 121 7.67 14.64 10.01
CA ASN A 121 7.23 15.14 11.31
C ASN A 121 5.87 15.86 11.22
N ILE A 122 4.79 15.09 11.50
CA ILE A 122 3.54 15.66 12.01
C ILE A 122 3.92 16.46 13.26
N ALA A 123 3.90 17.78 13.15
CA ALA A 123 4.03 18.62 14.32
C ALA A 123 2.71 18.56 15.07
N THR A 124 2.81 18.50 16.39
CA THR A 124 1.68 18.93 17.22
C THR A 124 1.86 20.41 17.49
N CYS A 125 0.89 21.22 17.08
CA CYS A 125 0.82 22.62 17.46
C CYS A 125 -0.12 22.79 18.65
N GLN A 126 0.33 23.58 19.61
CA GLN A 126 -0.39 23.82 20.86
C GLN A 126 -0.29 25.30 21.25
N ARG A 127 -1.44 25.93 21.50
CA ARG A 127 -1.54 27.29 22.06
C ARG A 127 -1.79 27.18 23.57
N GLY A 128 -0.78 27.45 24.39
CA GLY A 128 -0.91 27.34 25.84
C GLY A 128 -1.31 25.92 26.30
N THR A 129 -2.46 25.78 26.95
CA THR A 129 -3.02 24.49 27.42
C THR A 129 -4.04 23.87 26.46
N ASP A 130 -4.22 24.44 25.25
CA ASP A 130 -5.15 23.90 24.26
C ASP A 130 -4.77 22.45 23.87
N ALA A 131 -5.76 21.68 23.41
CA ALA A 131 -5.49 20.35 22.87
C ALA A 131 -4.51 20.44 21.68
N LYS A 132 -3.52 19.54 21.66
CA LYS A 132 -2.58 19.40 20.55
C LYS A 132 -3.35 19.16 19.25
N LYS A 133 -3.01 19.91 18.21
CA LYS A 133 -3.56 19.73 16.86
C LYS A 133 -2.48 19.21 15.94
N GLY A 134 -2.81 18.20 15.13
CA GLY A 134 -1.93 17.74 14.05
C GLY A 134 -1.73 18.85 13.01
N ALA A 135 -0.47 19.06 12.64
CA ALA A 135 -0.04 20.13 11.77
C ALA A 135 1.10 19.67 10.86
N VAL A 136 1.10 20.14 9.61
CA VAL A 136 2.21 19.95 8.67
C VAL A 136 2.85 21.29 8.35
N LEU A 137 4.18 21.28 8.35
CA LEU A 137 5.01 22.43 8.06
C LEU A 137 5.43 22.38 6.59
N PHE A 138 5.18 23.48 5.88
CA PHE A 138 5.66 23.71 4.53
C PHE A 138 6.72 24.79 4.56
N TRP A 139 7.90 24.43 4.03
CA TRP A 139 9.02 25.33 3.83
C TRP A 139 9.94 24.78 2.73
N PRO A 140 10.42 25.59 1.78
CA PRO A 140 10.00 26.96 1.50
C PRO A 140 8.60 27.01 0.88
N VAL A 141 7.95 28.16 0.98
CA VAL A 141 6.72 28.44 0.22
C VAL A 141 6.86 29.77 -0.51
N ALA A 142 6.32 29.86 -1.73
CA ALA A 142 6.06 31.14 -2.34
C ALA A 142 4.76 31.70 -1.80
N LYS A 143 4.75 33.01 -1.56
CA LYS A 143 3.57 33.79 -1.24
C LYS A 143 3.24 34.66 -2.45
N ALA A 144 2.06 34.47 -3.03
CA ALA A 144 1.51 35.36 -4.04
C ALA A 144 0.54 36.34 -3.39
N VAL A 145 0.68 37.64 -3.66
CA VAL A 145 -0.27 38.67 -3.28
C VAL A 145 -1.11 39.02 -4.50
N VAL A 146 -2.39 38.70 -4.44
CA VAL A 146 -3.32 38.80 -5.58
C VAL A 146 -4.67 39.26 -5.05
N THR A 147 -5.22 40.33 -5.61
CA THR A 147 -6.53 40.85 -5.19
C THR A 147 -7.65 40.01 -5.79
N ASN A 148 -8.62 39.57 -4.97
CA ASN A 148 -9.81 38.81 -5.39
C ASN A 148 -9.48 37.57 -6.24
N HIS A 149 -8.46 36.81 -5.85
CA HIS A 149 -7.96 35.69 -6.64
C HIS A 149 -8.94 34.51 -6.72
N GLY A 150 -9.82 34.33 -5.72
CA GLY A 150 -10.82 33.26 -5.69
C GLY A 150 -10.24 31.85 -5.54
N MET A 151 -8.92 31.72 -5.42
CA MET A 151 -8.22 30.45 -5.20
C MET A 151 -8.43 30.01 -3.76
N GLY A 152 -8.88 28.76 -3.58
CA GLY A 152 -8.92 28.10 -2.28
C GLY A 152 -7.72 27.19 -2.09
N ASP A 153 -7.60 26.70 -0.86
CA ASP A 153 -6.66 25.64 -0.54
C ASP A 153 -6.80 24.48 -1.52
N TYR A 154 -5.66 23.93 -1.92
CA TYR A 154 -5.51 22.82 -2.83
C TYR A 154 -5.90 23.09 -4.28
N ASP A 155 -6.34 24.29 -4.67
CA ASP A 155 -6.53 24.57 -6.10
C ASP A 155 -5.23 24.35 -6.88
N ALA A 156 -5.32 23.71 -8.05
CA ALA A 156 -4.20 23.66 -8.97
C ALA A 156 -4.16 24.96 -9.78
N ILE A 157 -2.98 25.55 -9.93
CA ILE A 157 -2.80 26.85 -10.56
C ILE A 157 -1.67 26.82 -11.59
N LEU A 158 -1.79 27.67 -12.59
CA LEU A 158 -0.74 28.05 -13.52
C LEU A 158 -0.22 29.44 -13.12
N VAL A 159 1.09 29.53 -12.92
CA VAL A 159 1.79 30.80 -12.67
C VAL A 159 2.69 31.12 -13.85
N GLN A 160 2.55 32.33 -14.39
CA GLN A 160 3.30 32.78 -15.57
C GLN A 160 3.75 34.23 -15.40
N GLY A 161 4.73 34.64 -16.19
CA GLY A 161 5.13 36.06 -16.28
C GLY A 161 5.94 36.58 -15.09
N SER A 162 6.33 35.74 -14.13
CA SER A 162 7.35 36.12 -13.16
C SER A 162 8.73 36.16 -13.85
N PRO A 163 9.55 37.20 -13.64
CA PRO A 163 10.92 37.23 -14.16
C PRO A 163 11.84 36.20 -13.48
N THR A 164 11.44 35.63 -12.33
CA THR A 164 12.14 34.52 -11.71
C THR A 164 11.47 33.21 -12.14
N SER A 165 12.16 32.42 -12.96
CA SER A 165 11.61 31.19 -13.56
C SER A 165 11.07 30.19 -12.54
N GLN A 166 11.63 30.14 -11.33
CA GLN A 166 11.23 29.25 -10.24
C GLN A 166 9.81 29.54 -9.72
N PHE A 167 9.31 30.78 -9.90
CA PHE A 167 7.93 31.13 -9.56
C PHE A 167 6.93 30.75 -10.67
N ASN A 168 7.40 30.44 -11.88
CA ASN A 168 6.52 30.05 -12.98
C ASN A 168 6.36 28.53 -13.04
N GLY A 169 5.19 28.07 -13.48
CA GLY A 169 4.90 26.64 -13.59
C GLY A 169 3.48 26.31 -13.16
N SER A 170 3.25 25.01 -12.96
CA SER A 170 1.97 24.51 -12.44
C SER A 170 2.15 24.03 -11.01
N PHE A 171 1.32 24.52 -10.10
CA PHE A 171 1.49 24.30 -8.67
C PHE A 171 0.16 23.96 -8.00
N VAL A 172 0.22 23.48 -6.76
CA VAL A 172 -0.93 23.33 -5.87
C VAL A 172 -0.87 24.42 -4.81
N VAL A 173 -2.00 25.09 -4.58
CA VAL A 173 -2.14 26.05 -3.47
C VAL A 173 -2.11 25.30 -2.15
N LEU A 174 -1.17 25.65 -1.28
CA LEU A 174 -1.00 25.03 0.04
C LEU A 174 -1.84 25.71 1.13
N GLY A 175 -2.18 26.98 0.92
CA GLY A 175 -3.03 27.74 1.83
C GLY A 175 -3.41 29.09 1.23
N ALA A 176 -4.67 29.47 1.33
CA ALA A 176 -5.21 30.76 0.95
C ALA A 176 -5.71 31.51 2.19
N ASP A 177 -5.88 32.82 2.09
CA ASP A 177 -6.63 33.55 3.09
C ASP A 177 -8.12 33.16 3.07
N ASP A 178 -8.81 33.19 4.22
CA ASP A 178 -10.19 32.69 4.34
C ASP A 178 -11.17 33.35 3.35
N ASN A 179 -10.94 34.64 3.06
CA ASN A 179 -11.76 35.41 2.15
C ASN A 179 -11.35 35.25 0.68
N LYS A 180 -10.22 34.58 0.38
CA LYS A 180 -9.68 34.37 -0.97
C LYS A 180 -9.45 35.68 -1.72
N THR A 181 -9.08 36.73 -1.01
CA THR A 181 -9.06 38.10 -1.53
C THR A 181 -7.70 38.73 -1.59
N SER A 182 -6.69 38.25 -0.86
CA SER A 182 -5.43 39.00 -0.73
C SER A 182 -4.19 38.20 -1.06
N GLN A 183 -4.15 36.91 -0.75
CA GLN A 183 -2.94 36.11 -0.97
C GLN A 183 -3.16 34.62 -0.76
N PHE A 184 -2.27 33.85 -1.38
CA PHE A 184 -2.14 32.42 -1.16
C PHE A 184 -0.68 32.00 -1.22
N TYR A 185 -0.44 30.76 -0.78
CA TYR A 185 0.87 30.13 -0.72
C TYR A 185 0.90 28.91 -1.63
N TYR A 186 2.03 28.65 -2.29
CA TYR A 186 2.23 27.47 -3.10
C TYR A 186 3.68 26.98 -3.00
N GLU A 187 3.89 25.69 -3.30
CA GLU A 187 5.21 25.07 -3.29
C GLU A 187 6.01 25.43 -4.54
N LEU A 188 7.29 25.78 -4.38
CA LEU A 188 8.15 26.37 -5.43
C LEU A 188 9.11 25.41 -6.11
N ALA A 189 8.85 24.78 -7.26
CA ALA A 189 9.66 23.68 -7.85
C ALA A 189 11.21 23.71 -7.71
N ALA A 190 11.85 24.87 -7.61
CA ALA A 190 13.20 25.02 -7.07
C ALA A 190 13.33 26.28 -6.22
N LEU A 191 14.32 26.31 -5.33
CA LEU A 191 14.64 27.50 -4.53
C LEU A 191 15.10 28.67 -5.43
N PRO A 192 14.52 29.87 -5.30
CA PRO A 192 15.03 31.08 -5.96
C PRO A 192 16.43 31.46 -5.45
N ALA A 193 17.27 32.02 -6.33
CA ALA A 193 18.64 32.44 -5.99
C ALA A 193 18.70 33.59 -4.97
N SER A 194 17.63 34.36 -4.83
CA SER A 194 17.51 35.45 -3.86
C SER A 194 16.12 35.48 -3.26
N SER A 195 16.03 35.74 -1.95
CA SER A 195 14.78 36.15 -1.30
C SER A 195 14.39 37.55 -1.76
N GLY A 196 13.12 37.78 -2.08
CA GLY A 196 12.65 39.11 -2.48
C GLY A 196 11.28 39.08 -3.14
N ALA A 197 10.59 40.21 -3.07
CA ALA A 197 9.38 40.44 -3.84
C ALA A 197 9.76 40.65 -5.30
N VAL A 198 9.18 39.85 -6.16
CA VAL A 198 9.22 40.06 -7.59
C VAL A 198 7.88 40.65 -7.98
N SER A 199 7.89 41.84 -8.59
CA SER A 199 6.68 42.45 -9.12
C SER A 199 6.23 41.72 -10.39
N GLY A 200 4.91 41.53 -10.50
CA GLY A 200 4.31 40.87 -11.65
C GLY A 200 4.14 39.36 -11.50
N GLY A 201 3.52 38.78 -12.53
CA GLY A 201 3.03 37.40 -12.55
C GLY A 201 1.52 37.35 -12.74
N THR A 202 1.05 36.38 -13.51
CA THR A 202 -0.36 36.06 -13.68
C THR A 202 -0.65 34.67 -13.13
N PHE A 203 -1.81 34.54 -12.50
CA PHE A 203 -2.23 33.34 -11.79
C PHE A 203 -3.56 32.89 -12.37
N SER A 204 -3.58 31.70 -12.94
CA SER A 204 -4.80 31.08 -13.47
C SER A 204 -5.12 29.82 -12.71
N LYS A 205 -6.36 29.69 -12.24
CA LYS A 205 -6.84 28.44 -11.64
C LYS A 205 -7.12 27.39 -12.72
N TYR A 206 -6.62 26.19 -12.56
CA TYR A 206 -7.06 25.05 -13.35
C TYR A 206 -8.43 24.57 -12.86
N THR A 207 -9.31 24.28 -13.82
CA THR A 207 -10.60 23.63 -13.60
C THR A 207 -10.59 22.30 -14.30
N PHE A 208 -10.75 21.22 -13.54
CA PHE A 208 -10.86 19.86 -14.04
C PHE A 208 -12.35 19.57 -14.28
N ARG A 209 -12.82 19.77 -15.51
CA ARG A 209 -14.26 19.69 -15.80
C ARG A 209 -14.79 18.26 -15.62
N PHE A 210 -13.96 17.25 -15.86
CA PHE A 210 -14.27 15.87 -15.52
C PHE A 210 -14.69 15.75 -14.05
N ASP A 211 -13.87 16.22 -13.10
CA ASP A 211 -14.19 16.15 -11.66
C ASP A 211 -15.49 16.90 -11.33
N ASN A 212 -15.75 18.05 -11.96
CA ASN A 212 -16.98 18.81 -11.75
C ASN A 212 -18.24 18.05 -12.20
N VAL A 213 -18.19 17.45 -13.39
CA VAL A 213 -19.31 16.64 -13.93
C VAL A 213 -19.55 15.43 -13.03
N MET A 214 -18.48 14.76 -12.62
CA MET A 214 -18.55 13.55 -11.78
C MET A 214 -19.08 13.84 -10.37
N ASN A 215 -18.72 14.99 -9.79
CA ASN A 215 -19.30 15.45 -8.53
C ASN A 215 -20.80 15.73 -8.64
N GLY A 216 -21.26 16.25 -9.79
CA GLY A 216 -22.68 16.50 -10.08
C GLY A 216 -23.50 15.24 -10.42
N ALA A 217 -22.87 14.17 -10.92
CA ALA A 217 -23.57 12.96 -11.33
C ALA A 217 -24.31 12.28 -10.17
N PRO A 218 -25.55 11.78 -10.35
CA PRO A 218 -26.31 11.12 -9.28
C PRO A 218 -25.71 9.75 -8.89
N SER A 219 -26.21 9.15 -7.79
CA SER A 219 -25.71 7.88 -7.27
C SER A 219 -25.93 6.70 -8.25
N PRO A 220 -27.11 6.47 -8.86
CA PRO A 220 -27.24 5.40 -9.85
C PRO A 220 -26.81 5.84 -11.26
N ALA A 221 -25.86 6.77 -11.39
CA ALA A 221 -25.46 7.28 -12.70
C ALA A 221 -24.74 6.22 -13.54
N PHE A 222 -25.12 6.11 -14.81
CA PHE A 222 -24.33 5.45 -15.83
C PHE A 222 -23.53 6.49 -16.62
N VAL A 223 -22.27 6.66 -16.25
CA VAL A 223 -21.32 7.56 -16.88
C VAL A 223 -20.63 6.86 -18.05
N ARG A 224 -20.73 7.46 -19.24
CA ARG A 224 -20.08 7.00 -20.47
C ARG A 224 -19.00 7.98 -20.87
N LEU A 225 -17.79 7.46 -21.06
CA LEU A 225 -16.61 8.23 -21.43
C LEU A 225 -16.26 7.96 -22.89
N GLY A 226 -16.26 9.00 -23.70
CA GLY A 226 -15.84 8.94 -25.09
C GLY A 226 -14.36 8.59 -25.24
N SER A 227 -13.96 8.27 -26.47
CA SER A 227 -12.54 8.14 -26.80
C SER A 227 -11.84 9.50 -26.67
N ALA A 228 -10.69 9.54 -26.02
CA ALA A 228 -9.84 10.72 -26.07
C ALA A 228 -8.97 10.66 -27.33
N PRO A 229 -8.74 11.77 -28.04
CA PRO A 229 -7.74 11.81 -29.10
C PRO A 229 -6.38 11.28 -28.58
N PRO A 230 -5.58 10.59 -29.40
CA PRO A 230 -4.26 10.13 -28.99
C PRO A 230 -3.43 11.25 -28.35
N GLY A 231 -2.91 11.00 -27.15
CA GLY A 231 -2.14 11.99 -26.38
C GLY A 231 -2.98 12.88 -25.45
N ASN A 232 -4.31 12.82 -25.51
CA ASN A 232 -5.15 13.47 -24.53
C ASN A 232 -5.76 12.47 -23.55
N ALA A 233 -5.86 12.87 -22.28
CA ALA A 233 -6.53 12.12 -21.24
C ALA A 233 -7.54 13.01 -20.50
N PHE A 234 -8.60 12.42 -19.97
CA PHE A 234 -9.45 13.08 -18.98
C PHE A 234 -8.61 13.33 -17.73
N GLU A 235 -8.23 14.57 -17.50
CA GLU A 235 -7.43 14.93 -16.33
C GLU A 235 -8.34 15.04 -15.11
N SER A 236 -8.01 14.27 -14.08
CA SER A 236 -8.72 14.21 -12.81
C SER A 236 -7.74 14.35 -11.66
N ARG A 237 -8.17 14.98 -10.57
CA ARG A 237 -7.43 14.94 -9.32
C ARG A 237 -7.69 13.66 -8.50
N GLY A 238 -8.56 12.79 -9.01
CA GLY A 238 -8.92 11.51 -8.41
C GLY A 238 -9.58 11.67 -7.05
N VAL A 239 -9.37 10.69 -6.17
CA VAL A 239 -9.56 10.84 -4.72
C VAL A 239 -8.19 11.00 -4.10
N CYS A 240 -7.86 12.23 -3.72
CA CYS A 240 -6.60 12.61 -3.08
C CYS A 240 -6.92 13.35 -1.78
N SER A 241 -6.39 12.92 -0.63
CA SER A 241 -6.54 13.72 0.58
C SER A 241 -5.77 15.03 0.45
N ALA A 242 -6.32 16.06 1.06
CA ALA A 242 -5.70 17.36 1.28
C ALA A 242 -4.63 17.24 2.37
N TYR A 243 -3.51 16.59 2.03
CA TYR A 243 -2.21 16.48 2.71
C TYR A 243 -2.12 16.06 4.19
N VAL A 244 -3.16 16.16 5.01
CA VAL A 244 -3.07 15.93 6.46
C VAL A 244 -4.40 15.45 7.02
N ILE A 245 -4.68 14.17 6.83
CA ILE A 245 -5.48 13.47 7.83
C ILE A 245 -4.45 12.72 8.64
N ASP A 246 -4.10 13.25 9.82
CA ASP A 246 -3.35 12.48 10.81
C ASP A 246 -4.08 11.14 10.94
N PRO A 247 -3.43 10.02 10.53
CA PRO A 247 -4.10 8.73 10.51
C PRO A 247 -4.59 8.33 11.90
N GLY A 248 -4.07 8.95 12.97
CA GLY A 248 -4.37 8.56 14.34
C GLY A 248 -5.29 9.42 15.18
N THR A 249 -5.78 10.58 14.72
CA THR A 249 -6.56 11.46 15.62
C THR A 249 -8.03 11.67 15.28
N ASN A 250 -8.54 11.25 14.11
CA ASN A 250 -9.97 11.03 13.87
C ASN A 250 -10.20 10.45 12.45
N PRO A 251 -10.90 9.31 12.27
CA PRO A 251 -11.34 8.88 10.95
C PRO A 251 -12.20 10.00 10.33
N PRO A 252 -12.08 10.26 9.02
CA PRO A 252 -12.86 11.33 8.39
C PRO A 252 -14.36 11.05 8.59
N THR A 253 -15.02 11.84 9.41
CA THR A 253 -16.49 11.83 9.48
C THR A 253 -17.06 12.35 8.15
N PRO A 254 -18.34 12.13 7.84
CA PRO A 254 -18.96 12.74 6.66
C PRO A 254 -18.79 14.26 6.54
N ALA A 255 -18.65 14.96 7.68
CA ALA A 255 -18.36 16.39 7.72
C ALA A 255 -16.93 16.76 7.26
N ASN A 256 -15.99 15.81 7.36
CA ASN A 256 -14.60 15.93 6.97
C ASN A 256 -14.36 15.57 5.48
N TRP A 257 -15.41 15.31 4.70
CA TRP A 257 -15.25 14.98 3.29
C TRP A 257 -14.84 16.16 2.40
N ALA A 258 -14.89 17.39 2.91
CA ALA A 258 -14.33 18.56 2.23
C ALA A 258 -12.80 18.52 2.09
N TYR A 259 -12.12 17.51 2.67
CA TYR A 259 -10.67 17.33 2.61
C TYR A 259 -10.20 16.49 1.42
N TYR A 260 -11.07 16.05 0.52
CA TYR A 260 -10.64 15.32 -0.67
C TYR A 260 -10.73 16.21 -1.91
N ALA A 261 -9.66 16.28 -2.68
CA ALA A 261 -9.67 16.86 -4.01
C ALA A 261 -10.28 15.90 -5.03
N GLY A 262 -10.76 16.44 -6.14
CA GLY A 262 -11.31 15.70 -7.29
C GLY A 262 -12.75 15.26 -7.12
N PHE A 263 -13.07 14.00 -7.41
CA PHE A 263 -14.42 13.44 -7.35
C PHE A 263 -14.42 12.10 -6.60
N ARG A 264 -15.61 11.64 -6.18
CA ARG A 264 -15.78 10.39 -5.44
C ARG A 264 -16.80 9.50 -6.10
N VAL A 265 -16.55 8.19 -6.03
CA VAL A 265 -17.51 7.19 -6.50
C VAL A 265 -18.66 7.02 -5.50
N LYS A 266 -19.88 6.97 -6.03
CA LYS A 266 -21.14 6.85 -5.29
C LYS A 266 -21.77 5.46 -5.53
N ASN A 267 -22.74 5.09 -4.71
CA ASN A 267 -23.36 3.76 -4.75
C ASN A 267 -24.15 3.58 -6.05
N ALA A 268 -24.05 2.40 -6.67
CA ALA A 268 -24.73 2.05 -7.92
C ALA A 268 -24.26 2.81 -9.17
N GLN A 269 -23.12 3.51 -9.11
CA GLN A 269 -22.55 4.14 -10.31
C GLN A 269 -21.94 3.10 -11.25
N ARG A 270 -22.11 3.33 -12.55
CA ARG A 270 -21.44 2.57 -13.61
C ARG A 270 -20.62 3.50 -14.47
N PHE A 271 -19.39 3.12 -14.75
CA PHE A 271 -18.46 3.88 -15.58
C PHE A 271 -18.03 3.00 -16.74
N GLN A 272 -18.23 3.47 -17.96
CA GLN A 272 -17.82 2.75 -19.16
C GLN A 272 -17.05 3.67 -20.09
N GLY A 273 -15.81 3.33 -20.38
CA GLY A 273 -15.03 3.96 -21.44
C GLY A 273 -15.28 3.32 -22.81
N SER A 274 -14.59 3.84 -23.83
CA SER A 274 -14.66 3.34 -25.20
C SER A 274 -13.70 2.15 -25.46
N GLY A 275 -12.89 1.76 -24.48
CA GLY A 275 -11.89 0.69 -24.55
C GLY A 275 -10.59 1.05 -23.83
N MET A 276 -9.81 0.04 -23.44
CA MET A 276 -8.42 0.23 -23.00
C MET A 276 -7.64 0.92 -24.11
N ASP A 277 -6.83 1.93 -23.75
CA ASP A 277 -6.08 2.82 -24.65
C ASP A 277 -6.93 3.72 -25.57
N ALA A 278 -8.25 3.54 -25.62
CA ALA A 278 -9.18 4.43 -26.32
C ALA A 278 -9.69 5.56 -25.40
N THR A 279 -9.98 5.23 -24.14
CA THR A 279 -10.34 6.19 -23.10
C THR A 279 -9.28 6.15 -22.02
N THR A 280 -8.62 7.28 -21.75
CA THR A 280 -7.65 7.40 -20.64
C THR A 280 -8.12 8.44 -19.65
N VAL A 281 -8.22 8.07 -18.37
CA VAL A 281 -8.38 9.01 -17.26
C VAL A 281 -7.06 9.09 -16.51
N LYS A 282 -6.49 10.30 -16.42
CA LYS A 282 -5.15 10.55 -15.89
C LYS A 282 -5.22 11.33 -14.59
N LEU A 283 -4.55 10.82 -13.57
CA LEU A 283 -4.38 11.52 -12.31
C LEU A 283 -3.43 12.70 -12.48
N VAL A 284 -3.78 13.88 -11.97
CA VAL A 284 -2.95 15.08 -12.01
C VAL A 284 -3.03 15.86 -10.70
N PHE A 285 -1.93 16.52 -10.33
CA PHE A 285 -1.84 17.31 -9.09
C PHE A 285 -2.26 16.52 -7.85
N ALA A 286 -1.95 15.22 -7.85
CA ALA A 286 -1.98 14.37 -6.68
C ALA A 286 -0.84 14.76 -5.76
N VAL A 287 -1.10 14.66 -4.47
CA VAL A 287 -0.28 15.31 -3.48
C VAL A 287 -0.22 14.54 -2.17
N ASP A 288 -1.10 13.59 -1.92
CA ASP A 288 -1.13 12.89 -0.64
C ASP A 288 0.07 11.97 -0.41
N ARG A 289 0.81 12.22 0.67
CA ARG A 289 1.99 11.45 1.09
C ARG A 289 1.66 10.31 2.05
N TYR A 290 0.49 10.35 2.69
CA TYR A 290 0.14 9.46 3.79
C TYR A 290 -1.00 8.52 3.45
N ASN A 291 -1.74 8.79 2.37
CA ASN A 291 -2.70 7.85 1.84
C ASN A 291 -2.45 7.59 0.36
N GLN A 292 -2.97 6.44 -0.08
CA GLN A 292 -3.06 6.12 -1.48
C GLN A 292 -3.97 7.12 -2.20
N THR A 293 -3.53 7.61 -3.36
CA THR A 293 -4.37 8.38 -4.27
C THR A 293 -4.84 7.49 -5.41
N SER A 294 -6.09 7.61 -5.85
CA SER A 294 -6.62 6.79 -6.96
C SER A 294 -7.41 7.63 -7.94
N VAL A 295 -7.37 7.27 -9.22
CA VAL A 295 -8.19 7.93 -10.26
C VAL A 295 -9.67 7.80 -9.95
N PHE A 296 -10.13 6.58 -9.66
CA PHE A 296 -11.46 6.30 -9.12
C PHE A 296 -11.30 5.86 -7.68
N GLY A 297 -11.93 6.56 -6.75
CA GLY A 297 -11.81 6.18 -5.36
C GLY A 297 -13.02 6.49 -4.51
N ARG A 298 -12.99 5.90 -3.32
CA ARG A 298 -13.73 6.36 -2.16
C ARG A 298 -12.87 6.08 -0.93
N PRO A 299 -12.67 7.06 -0.03
CA PRO A 299 -11.97 6.80 1.22
C PRO A 299 -12.65 5.67 1.99
N SER A 300 -11.88 4.96 2.82
CA SER A 300 -12.34 3.83 3.64
C SER A 300 -13.44 4.17 4.67
N THR A 301 -13.87 5.43 4.75
CA THR A 301 -14.86 5.88 5.73
C THR A 301 -16.25 5.34 5.43
N PRO A 302 -16.95 4.79 6.43
CA PRO A 302 -18.34 4.37 6.28
C PRO A 302 -19.27 5.53 5.84
N PRO A 303 -20.31 5.23 5.04
CA PRO A 303 -20.57 3.93 4.43
C PRO A 303 -19.66 3.70 3.21
N GLY A 304 -19.31 2.43 2.95
CA GLY A 304 -18.69 2.03 1.68
C GLY A 304 -19.57 2.29 0.45
N VAL A 305 -19.10 1.88 -0.73
CA VAL A 305 -19.90 1.81 -1.97
C VAL A 305 -20.50 0.44 -2.17
N SER A 306 -21.66 0.40 -2.82
CA SER A 306 -22.21 -0.87 -3.31
C SER A 306 -22.57 -0.79 -4.79
N SER A 307 -22.52 -1.93 -5.48
CA SER A 307 -23.00 -2.07 -6.87
C SER A 307 -22.29 -1.16 -7.89
N VAL A 308 -20.99 -0.94 -7.74
CA VAL A 308 -20.20 -0.12 -8.66
C VAL A 308 -19.59 -0.99 -9.77
N ASP A 309 -19.67 -0.53 -11.02
CA ASP A 309 -19.02 -1.15 -12.17
C ASP A 309 -18.10 -0.13 -12.86
N ILE A 310 -16.82 -0.46 -13.07
CA ILE A 310 -15.89 0.33 -13.87
C ILE A 310 -15.34 -0.55 -14.98
N SER A 311 -15.49 -0.13 -16.23
CA SER A 311 -15.02 -0.91 -17.37
C SER A 311 -14.52 -0.10 -18.57
N ASP A 312 -13.72 -0.78 -19.40
CA ASP A 312 -13.37 -0.37 -20.77
C ASP A 312 -12.55 0.94 -20.86
N MET A 313 -11.50 1.08 -20.03
CA MET A 313 -10.68 2.29 -20.01
C MET A 313 -9.26 2.04 -19.50
N THR A 314 -8.37 3.00 -19.77
CA THR A 314 -7.04 3.11 -19.17
C THR A 314 -7.05 4.15 -18.05
N LEU A 315 -6.45 3.82 -16.92
CA LEU A 315 -6.23 4.68 -15.76
C LEU A 315 -4.73 4.95 -15.65
N ASP A 316 -4.33 6.21 -15.76
CA ASP A 316 -2.93 6.63 -15.69
C ASP A 316 -2.66 7.27 -14.33
N GLY A 317 -1.92 6.58 -13.46
CA GLY A 317 -1.51 7.10 -12.16
C GLY A 317 -0.52 8.27 -12.26
N ALA A 318 0.17 8.36 -13.41
CA ALA A 318 1.06 9.44 -13.79
C ALA A 318 2.07 9.84 -12.71
N ILE A 319 2.63 8.87 -11.97
CA ILE A 319 3.49 9.15 -10.80
C ILE A 319 4.64 10.10 -11.12
N ALA A 320 5.32 9.90 -12.26
CA ALA A 320 6.43 10.73 -12.71
C ALA A 320 6.03 12.16 -13.14
N SER A 321 4.73 12.42 -13.36
CA SER A 321 4.20 13.74 -13.71
C SER A 321 3.54 14.46 -12.53
N GLN A 322 3.50 13.85 -11.35
CA GLN A 322 2.93 14.51 -10.18
C GLN A 322 3.87 15.63 -9.68
N PRO A 323 3.33 16.70 -9.08
CA PRO A 323 4.16 17.79 -8.56
C PRO A 323 5.13 17.28 -7.49
N ALA A 324 6.44 17.43 -7.75
CA ALA A 324 7.48 17.13 -6.78
C ALA A 324 7.70 18.32 -5.83
N PRO A 325 7.79 18.07 -4.50
CA PRO A 325 8.24 19.04 -3.51
C PRO A 325 9.62 19.60 -3.89
N PRO A 326 9.82 20.91 -3.86
CA PRO A 326 10.98 21.55 -4.46
C PRO A 326 12.33 21.47 -3.79
N ASN A 327 12.39 20.97 -2.56
CA ASN A 327 13.49 21.34 -1.69
C ASN A 327 14.05 20.20 -0.86
N THR A 328 13.84 18.95 -1.27
CA THR A 328 14.86 17.95 -0.98
C THR A 328 16.07 18.33 -1.81
N LYS A 329 16.82 19.34 -1.35
CA LYS A 329 17.93 20.05 -2.01
C LYS A 329 19.08 19.12 -2.41
N ASN A 330 18.88 17.81 -2.28
CA ASN A 330 19.80 16.76 -2.56
C ASN A 330 19.21 15.44 -3.10
N VAL A 331 17.93 15.01 -2.98
CA VAL A 331 17.67 13.54 -3.20
C VAL A 331 16.36 13.07 -3.85
N THR A 332 15.26 13.80 -3.91
CA THR A 332 14.07 13.24 -4.60
C THR A 332 13.45 14.22 -5.58
N ALA A 333 13.78 14.06 -6.85
CA ALA A 333 13.07 14.68 -7.98
C ALA A 333 11.67 14.09 -8.20
N PHE A 334 11.03 13.59 -7.14
CA PHE A 334 9.91 12.66 -7.19
C PHE A 334 8.78 13.15 -6.28
N ALA A 335 7.56 13.00 -6.75
CA ALA A 335 6.38 13.40 -5.99
C ALA A 335 6.10 12.33 -4.93
N PRO A 336 6.03 12.68 -3.63
CA PRO A 336 5.77 11.72 -2.58
C PRO A 336 4.31 11.33 -2.58
N VAL A 337 3.91 10.49 -3.53
CA VAL A 337 2.54 10.00 -3.72
C VAL A 337 2.52 8.50 -3.98
N ALA A 338 1.41 7.86 -3.65
CA ALA A 338 1.13 6.47 -3.99
C ALA A 338 -0.07 6.39 -4.97
N PRO A 339 0.11 6.76 -6.25
CA PRO A 339 -0.99 6.78 -7.21
C PRO A 339 -1.33 5.40 -7.77
N GLY A 340 -2.62 5.06 -7.68
CA GLY A 340 -3.25 3.91 -8.32
C GLY A 340 -4.39 4.30 -9.28
N GLY A 341 -5.03 3.28 -9.87
CA GLY A 341 -6.18 3.45 -10.74
C GLY A 341 -7.49 3.47 -9.96
N VAL A 342 -7.79 2.40 -9.22
CA VAL A 342 -9.05 2.24 -8.48
C VAL A 342 -8.77 1.87 -7.02
N SER A 343 -9.44 2.56 -6.08
CA SER A 343 -9.46 2.18 -4.66
C SER A 343 -10.86 2.35 -4.07
N LEU A 344 -11.60 1.25 -3.98
CA LEU A 344 -12.98 1.23 -3.53
C LEU A 344 -13.17 0.28 -2.34
N TYR A 345 -14.04 0.68 -1.42
CA TYR A 345 -14.40 -0.08 -0.23
C TYR A 345 -15.90 -0.34 -0.24
N GLY A 346 -16.32 -1.60 -0.15
CA GLY A 346 -17.72 -2.03 -0.03
C GLY A 346 -18.01 -3.37 -0.72
N GLU A 347 -19.16 -3.48 -1.38
CA GLU A 347 -19.70 -4.77 -1.87
C GLU A 347 -20.26 -4.70 -3.29
N ASN A 348 -20.32 -5.85 -3.96
CA ASN A 348 -20.78 -5.99 -5.34
C ASN A 348 -20.05 -5.01 -6.28
N LEU A 349 -18.74 -4.90 -6.09
CA LEU A 349 -17.86 -4.03 -6.88
C LEU A 349 -17.28 -4.83 -8.04
N ARG A 350 -17.25 -4.26 -9.24
CA ARG A 350 -16.71 -4.93 -10.42
C ARG A 350 -15.79 -4.03 -11.21
N LEU A 351 -14.59 -4.53 -11.50
CA LEU A 351 -13.67 -3.97 -12.50
C LEU A 351 -13.56 -4.94 -13.67
N ARG A 352 -13.76 -4.45 -14.89
CA ARG A 352 -13.67 -5.29 -16.10
C ARG A 352 -13.01 -4.58 -17.25
N ARG A 353 -11.97 -5.18 -17.85
CA ARG A 353 -11.22 -4.56 -18.97
C ARG A 353 -10.72 -3.16 -18.62
N VAL A 354 -10.19 -3.01 -17.41
CA VAL A 354 -9.54 -1.78 -16.95
C VAL A 354 -8.03 -1.99 -17.05
N ARG A 355 -7.35 -1.04 -17.70
CA ARG A 355 -5.90 -1.00 -17.77
C ARG A 355 -5.37 0.05 -16.79
N VAL A 356 -4.37 -0.24 -15.98
CA VAL A 356 -3.67 0.74 -15.14
C VAL A 356 -2.20 0.84 -15.55
N ILE A 357 -1.69 2.07 -15.67
CA ILE A 357 -0.30 2.39 -16.05
C ILE A 357 0.28 3.49 -15.18
N ASN A 358 1.61 3.61 -15.18
CA ASN A 358 2.39 4.63 -14.46
C ASN A 358 2.01 4.74 -12.97
N PHE A 359 1.62 3.60 -12.41
CA PHE A 359 1.27 3.45 -11.00
C PHE A 359 2.51 3.15 -10.17
N GLY A 360 2.35 3.29 -8.87
CA GLY A 360 3.32 2.81 -7.88
C GLY A 360 3.37 3.75 -6.69
N THR A 361 4.49 3.79 -5.99
CA THR A 361 4.59 4.59 -4.78
C THR A 361 5.96 5.23 -4.63
N GLN A 362 5.93 6.52 -4.39
CA GLN A 362 7.04 7.37 -4.00
C GLN A 362 6.77 7.99 -2.61
N SER A 363 5.78 7.46 -1.87
CA SER A 363 5.44 7.81 -0.48
C SER A 363 5.30 6.59 0.44
N PHE A 364 5.10 6.82 1.73
CA PHE A 364 5.05 5.77 2.75
C PHE A 364 3.98 4.68 2.49
N PRO A 365 2.78 4.99 1.99
CA PRO A 365 1.77 3.97 1.72
C PRO A 365 2.22 3.00 0.63
N GLU A 366 1.87 1.74 0.86
CA GLU A 366 1.77 0.74 -0.20
C GLU A 366 0.79 1.23 -1.28
N CYS A 367 1.15 0.99 -2.55
CA CYS A 367 0.27 1.31 -3.67
C CYS A 367 -0.57 0.10 -4.08
N PHE A 368 -1.88 0.31 -4.19
CA PHE A 368 -2.82 -0.68 -4.69
C PHE A 368 -3.49 -0.25 -6.02
N PRO A 369 -2.82 -0.40 -7.18
CA PRO A 369 -3.30 0.07 -8.47
C PRO A 369 -4.76 -0.27 -8.81
N LEU A 370 -5.20 -1.50 -8.54
CA LEU A 370 -6.60 -1.94 -8.68
C LEU A 370 -7.04 -2.61 -7.39
N TYR A 371 -7.75 -1.86 -6.55
CA TYR A 371 -8.11 -2.25 -5.19
C TYR A 371 -9.62 -2.22 -4.97
N LEU A 372 -10.18 -3.40 -4.72
CA LEU A 372 -11.54 -3.59 -4.22
C LEU A 372 -11.47 -4.22 -2.84
N SER A 373 -11.83 -3.46 -1.81
CA SER A 373 -11.92 -3.90 -0.44
C SER A 373 -13.36 -4.01 0.04
N GLY A 374 -13.57 -4.76 1.12
CA GLY A 374 -14.72 -4.57 2.01
C GLY A 374 -14.86 -3.15 2.55
N GLY A 375 -16.09 -2.76 2.87
CA GLY A 375 -16.37 -1.54 3.63
C GLY A 375 -15.94 -1.68 5.08
N VAL A 376 -15.49 -0.57 5.68
CA VAL A 376 -15.33 -0.48 7.13
C VAL A 376 -16.72 -0.49 7.79
N GLU A 377 -16.82 -1.20 8.91
CA GLU A 377 -18.05 -1.37 9.68
C GLU A 377 -18.45 -0.08 10.43
N ASP A 378 -19.72 0.33 10.39
CA ASP A 378 -20.24 1.47 11.18
C ASP A 378 -20.78 1.08 12.57
N GLY A 379 -20.44 -0.11 13.06
CA GLY A 379 -20.90 -0.63 14.35
C GLY A 379 -22.37 -1.11 14.37
N THR A 380 -23.19 -0.80 13.36
CA THR A 380 -24.62 -1.16 13.34
C THR A 380 -25.08 -1.90 12.09
N ASN A 381 -24.42 -1.71 10.95
CA ASN A 381 -24.73 -2.37 9.68
C ASN A 381 -23.43 -2.78 8.99
N ARG A 382 -23.00 -4.02 9.25
CA ARG A 382 -21.73 -4.56 8.74
C ARG A 382 -21.92 -5.04 7.30
N LEU A 383 -21.44 -4.25 6.33
CA LEU A 383 -21.38 -4.64 4.91
C LEU A 383 -20.38 -5.79 4.77
N MET A 384 -20.86 -6.98 4.41
CA MET A 384 -19.97 -8.09 4.07
C MET A 384 -19.26 -7.76 2.76
N VAL A 385 -18.00 -8.17 2.60
CA VAL A 385 -17.33 -8.05 1.29
C VAL A 385 -17.93 -9.10 0.38
N ALA A 386 -19.07 -8.82 -0.24
CA ALA A 386 -19.74 -9.80 -1.08
C ALA A 386 -19.46 -9.50 -2.55
N ASN A 387 -19.01 -10.49 -3.30
CA ASN A 387 -18.96 -10.47 -4.77
C ASN A 387 -18.13 -9.33 -5.38
N ASN A 388 -16.96 -9.03 -4.80
CA ASN A 388 -16.02 -8.11 -5.42
C ASN A 388 -15.20 -8.84 -6.51
N VAL A 389 -15.23 -8.34 -7.74
CA VAL A 389 -14.66 -9.02 -8.91
C VAL A 389 -13.74 -8.09 -9.68
N ILE A 390 -12.50 -8.52 -9.89
CA ILE A 390 -11.56 -7.91 -10.83
C ILE A 390 -11.28 -8.92 -11.94
N GLU A 391 -11.71 -8.60 -13.17
CA GLU A 391 -11.53 -9.52 -14.29
C GLU A 391 -11.11 -8.86 -15.60
N ASP A 392 -10.34 -9.59 -16.40
CA ASP A 392 -9.88 -9.13 -17.72
C ASP A 392 -9.13 -7.78 -17.65
N CYS A 393 -8.55 -7.44 -16.50
CA CYS A 393 -7.82 -6.19 -16.28
C CYS A 393 -6.34 -6.33 -16.60
N VAL A 394 -5.70 -5.20 -16.88
CA VAL A 394 -4.28 -5.10 -17.24
C VAL A 394 -3.59 -4.14 -16.27
N ALA A 395 -2.54 -4.59 -15.61
CA ALA A 395 -1.66 -3.70 -14.86
C ALA A 395 -0.24 -3.82 -15.42
N ASN A 396 0.23 -2.79 -16.10
CA ASN A 396 1.56 -2.80 -16.67
C ASN A 396 2.22 -1.44 -16.65
N LYS A 397 3.50 -1.40 -16.96
CA LYS A 397 4.27 -0.15 -17.00
C LYS A 397 4.17 0.59 -15.67
N PRO A 398 4.56 -0.02 -14.54
CA PRO A 398 4.71 0.73 -13.30
C PRO A 398 5.59 1.95 -13.55
N GLY A 399 5.31 3.03 -12.83
CA GLY A 399 6.16 4.19 -12.87
C GLY A 399 7.58 3.84 -12.43
N GLU A 400 8.55 4.54 -12.98
CA GLU A 400 9.92 4.42 -12.52
C GLU A 400 10.03 4.96 -11.09
N ASN A 401 11.07 4.54 -10.37
CA ASN A 401 11.41 5.12 -9.07
C ASN A 401 10.40 4.83 -7.95
N ASN A 402 9.71 3.70 -8.04
CA ASN A 402 8.94 3.17 -6.92
C ASN A 402 9.84 2.89 -5.73
N PHE A 403 9.27 2.94 -4.54
CA PHE A 403 9.97 3.01 -3.25
C PHE A 403 9.54 1.89 -2.30
N HIS A 404 8.25 1.56 -2.26
CA HIS A 404 7.65 0.67 -1.28
C HIS A 404 6.92 -0.48 -1.99
N GLU A 405 6.33 -1.38 -1.21
CA GLU A 405 5.45 -2.47 -1.63
C GLU A 405 4.37 -1.95 -2.62
N ILE A 406 4.08 -2.73 -3.66
CA ILE A 406 3.03 -2.46 -4.63
C ILE A 406 2.21 -3.72 -4.86
N THR A 407 0.96 -3.70 -4.42
CA THR A 407 0.02 -4.81 -4.55
C THR A 407 -1.04 -4.54 -5.59
N VAL A 408 -0.92 -5.22 -6.74
CA VAL A 408 -1.35 -4.62 -8.01
C VAL A 408 -2.83 -4.83 -8.32
N ILE A 409 -3.33 -6.02 -8.03
CA ILE A 409 -4.73 -6.38 -8.20
C ILE A 409 -5.19 -7.04 -6.91
N TRP A 410 -6.05 -6.36 -6.14
CA TRP A 410 -6.57 -6.85 -4.87
C TRP A 410 -8.10 -6.85 -4.90
N ALA A 411 -8.70 -8.02 -4.75
CA ALA A 411 -10.13 -8.18 -4.49
C ALA A 411 -10.33 -8.87 -3.14
N GLY A 412 -10.62 -8.14 -2.07
CA GLY A 412 -10.71 -8.79 -0.77
C GLY A 412 -11.17 -7.93 0.39
N GLY A 413 -10.83 -8.35 1.60
CA GLY A 413 -11.03 -7.55 2.81
C GLY A 413 -10.05 -6.39 2.88
N ALA A 414 -10.28 -5.50 3.86
CA ALA A 414 -9.45 -4.31 4.04
C ALA A 414 -8.03 -4.69 4.47
N ALA A 415 -7.06 -4.38 3.61
CA ALA A 415 -5.67 -4.20 3.99
C ALA A 415 -5.46 -2.71 4.32
N GLY A 416 -4.83 -2.37 5.44
CA GLY A 416 -4.10 -1.09 5.49
C GLY A 416 -4.65 0.12 6.25
N THR A 417 -5.70 0.08 7.09
CA THR A 417 -5.97 1.22 8.01
C THR A 417 -5.47 0.98 9.44
N PRO A 418 -4.46 1.74 9.94
CA PRO A 418 -3.83 1.49 11.24
C PRO A 418 -4.81 1.54 12.44
N PHE A 419 -5.99 2.12 12.29
CA PHE A 419 -6.97 2.26 13.38
C PHE A 419 -8.15 1.27 13.34
N GLN A 420 -8.31 0.50 12.27
CA GLN A 420 -9.43 -0.45 12.10
C GLN A 420 -9.06 -1.73 11.33
N GLN A 421 -7.76 -2.03 11.20
CA GLN A 421 -7.23 -3.29 10.67
C GLN A 421 -7.61 -4.47 11.58
N PHE A 422 -8.87 -4.89 11.52
CA PHE A 422 -9.26 -6.19 12.02
C PHE A 422 -9.36 -7.14 10.86
N ILE A 423 -8.56 -8.19 11.00
CA ILE A 423 -8.45 -9.46 10.30
C ILE A 423 -9.85 -10.12 10.23
N GLN A 424 -10.78 -9.46 9.56
CA GLN A 424 -12.12 -9.97 9.39
C GLN A 424 -12.12 -10.67 8.04
N GLY A 425 -11.93 -11.99 8.09
CA GLY A 425 -12.23 -12.90 7.00
C GLY A 425 -13.73 -12.98 6.72
N ASN A 426 -14.39 -11.83 6.60
CA ASN A 426 -15.82 -11.68 6.40
C ASN A 426 -16.19 -11.42 4.94
N GLY A 427 -15.19 -11.38 4.05
CA GLY A 427 -15.48 -11.40 2.62
C GLY A 427 -16.00 -12.75 2.16
N VAL A 428 -16.76 -12.73 1.09
CA VAL A 428 -17.40 -13.88 0.48
C VAL A 428 -17.31 -13.70 -1.03
N ALA A 429 -16.76 -14.71 -1.70
CA ALA A 429 -16.71 -14.79 -3.15
C ALA A 429 -15.98 -13.62 -3.84
N SER A 430 -14.85 -13.18 -3.28
CA SER A 430 -13.95 -12.28 -3.99
C SER A 430 -13.23 -13.01 -5.11
N VAL A 431 -13.14 -12.40 -6.30
CA VAL A 431 -12.55 -13.04 -7.48
C VAL A 431 -11.57 -12.11 -8.19
N ALA A 432 -10.37 -12.61 -8.46
CA ALA A 432 -9.40 -12.02 -9.38
C ALA A 432 -9.14 -13.02 -10.53
N ARG A 433 -9.65 -12.75 -11.74
CA ARG A 433 -9.54 -13.69 -12.85
C ARG A 433 -9.15 -13.12 -14.20
N ARG A 434 -8.42 -13.89 -15.00
CA ARG A 434 -8.03 -13.53 -16.38
C ARG A 434 -7.33 -12.16 -16.46
N ASN A 435 -6.64 -11.76 -15.39
CA ASN A 435 -5.92 -10.49 -15.38
C ASN A 435 -4.51 -10.69 -15.91
N TYR A 436 -3.94 -9.62 -16.46
CA TYR A 436 -2.56 -9.56 -16.90
C TYR A 436 -1.81 -8.53 -16.05
N ALA A 437 -0.68 -8.93 -15.47
CA ALA A 437 0.22 -8.03 -14.77
C ALA A 437 1.66 -8.18 -15.30
N ASN A 438 2.33 -7.08 -15.59
CA ASN A 438 3.73 -7.09 -16.01
C ASN A 438 4.46 -5.91 -15.38
N PHE A 439 5.49 -6.22 -14.59
CA PHE A 439 6.18 -5.23 -13.78
C PHE A 439 7.43 -4.65 -14.41
N ARG A 440 7.73 -4.97 -15.68
CA ARG A 440 8.77 -4.23 -16.41
C ARG A 440 8.42 -2.75 -16.48
N PHE A 441 9.39 -1.92 -16.10
CA PHE A 441 9.27 -0.48 -16.21
C PHE A 441 9.08 -0.07 -17.68
N LEU A 442 8.66 1.19 -17.91
CA LEU A 442 8.44 1.73 -19.25
C LEU A 442 9.63 1.56 -20.20
N ASN A 443 10.85 1.66 -19.67
CA ASN A 443 12.10 1.49 -20.40
C ASN A 443 12.46 0.01 -20.68
N GLY A 444 11.62 -0.94 -20.28
CA GLY A 444 11.82 -2.38 -20.44
C GLY A 444 12.70 -3.01 -19.36
N ALA A 445 13.23 -2.24 -18.41
CA ALA A 445 14.02 -2.78 -17.31
C ALA A 445 13.16 -3.64 -16.38
N SER A 446 13.73 -4.75 -15.93
CA SER A 446 13.10 -5.61 -14.95
C SER A 446 13.24 -5.06 -13.53
N THR A 447 12.37 -5.55 -12.66
CA THR A 447 12.14 -5.16 -11.28
C THR A 447 12.84 -6.04 -10.26
N TYR A 448 13.73 -6.94 -10.71
CA TYR A 448 14.41 -7.91 -9.86
C TYR A 448 15.02 -7.33 -8.58
N TYR A 449 15.01 -8.18 -7.55
CA TYR A 449 15.86 -8.00 -6.39
C TYR A 449 17.31 -8.25 -6.73
N LEU A 450 18.12 -7.21 -6.52
CA LEU A 450 19.57 -7.31 -6.53
C LEU A 450 20.04 -7.39 -5.09
N TRP A 451 20.77 -8.45 -4.76
CA TRP A 451 21.35 -8.57 -3.43
C TRP A 451 22.42 -7.50 -3.20
N ILE A 452 22.40 -6.92 -2.01
CA ILE A 452 23.36 -5.90 -1.59
C ILE A 452 24.55 -6.60 -0.92
N GLN A 453 25.73 -6.43 -1.50
CA GLN A 453 26.97 -7.05 -1.00
C GLN A 453 27.63 -6.23 0.09
N SER A 454 27.64 -4.92 -0.05
CA SER A 454 28.12 -3.99 0.95
C SER A 454 27.39 -2.65 0.86
N ILE A 455 27.35 -1.97 1.99
CA ILE A 455 26.95 -0.57 2.09
C ILE A 455 28.08 0.15 2.80
N ASP A 456 28.74 1.03 2.08
CA ASP A 456 29.93 1.74 2.54
C ASP A 456 29.64 3.24 2.55
N ALA A 457 30.06 3.95 3.60
CA ALA A 457 30.01 5.40 3.57
C ALA A 457 30.87 5.93 2.41
N ALA A 458 30.38 6.92 1.67
CA ALA A 458 31.23 7.59 0.69
C ALA A 458 32.42 8.28 1.41
N PRO A 459 33.55 8.52 0.73
CA PRO A 459 34.76 9.09 1.34
C PRO A 459 34.56 10.42 2.09
N ASN A 460 33.45 11.13 1.84
CA ASN A 460 33.06 12.32 2.56
C ASN A 460 31.65 12.16 3.17
N PRO A 461 31.53 11.70 4.44
CA PRO A 461 30.25 11.50 5.11
C PRO A 461 29.37 12.75 5.18
N ALA A 462 29.98 13.95 5.11
CA ALA A 462 29.26 15.23 5.14
C ALA A 462 28.48 15.51 3.84
N THR A 463 28.56 14.66 2.84
CA THR A 463 27.77 14.79 1.60
C THR A 463 26.45 14.01 1.64
N GLY A 464 26.23 13.18 2.67
CA GLY A 464 25.10 12.24 2.73
C GLY A 464 25.19 11.12 1.70
N LEU A 465 26.32 10.96 1.01
CA LEU A 465 26.52 9.93 0.00
C LEU A 465 26.97 8.61 0.65
N PHE A 466 26.45 7.50 0.13
CA PHE A 466 26.91 6.14 0.44
C PHE A 466 27.02 5.33 -0.85
N ASN A 467 27.91 4.35 -0.84
CA ASN A 467 28.06 3.39 -1.90
C ASN A 467 27.31 2.12 -1.54
N VAL A 468 26.52 1.62 -2.49
CA VAL A 468 25.90 0.30 -2.44
C VAL A 468 26.61 -0.54 -3.49
N ARG A 469 27.26 -1.61 -3.05
CA ARG A 469 27.80 -2.61 -3.97
C ARG A 469 26.74 -3.65 -4.24
N VAL A 470 26.43 -3.85 -5.52
CA VAL A 470 25.52 -4.90 -5.98
C VAL A 470 26.20 -5.79 -7.01
N GLN A 471 25.75 -7.04 -7.04
CA GLN A 471 26.19 -8.01 -8.03
C GLN A 471 24.96 -8.57 -8.74
N PRO A 472 24.56 -7.97 -9.87
CA PRO A 472 23.44 -8.49 -10.66
C PRO A 472 23.82 -9.81 -11.32
N ASP A 473 22.83 -10.65 -11.58
CA ASP A 473 23.05 -11.79 -12.48
C ASP A 473 23.43 -11.26 -13.88
N PRO A 474 24.51 -11.76 -14.49
CA PRO A 474 24.90 -11.39 -15.85
C PRO A 474 23.79 -11.57 -16.88
N SER A 475 22.81 -12.47 -16.67
CA SER A 475 21.69 -12.65 -17.61
C SER A 475 20.66 -11.52 -17.57
N PHE A 476 20.59 -10.77 -16.47
CA PHE A 476 19.57 -9.74 -16.31
C PHE A 476 20.10 -8.34 -16.65
N GLY A 477 21.41 -8.08 -16.51
CA GLY A 477 21.98 -6.74 -16.73
C GLY A 477 21.58 -5.74 -15.63
N PHE A 478 22.35 -4.67 -15.50
CA PHE A 478 22.06 -3.58 -14.55
C PHE A 478 21.50 -2.37 -15.31
N PHE A 479 20.23 -2.03 -15.07
CA PHE A 479 19.54 -0.99 -15.84
C PHE A 479 19.33 0.33 -15.09
N ARG A 480 19.99 0.52 -13.95
CA ARG A 480 19.89 1.78 -13.21
C ARG A 480 20.95 2.74 -13.71
N ALA A 481 20.57 4.01 -13.89
CA ALA A 481 21.43 5.08 -14.36
C ALA A 481 21.37 6.26 -13.38
N VAL A 482 22.29 7.22 -13.54
CA VAL A 482 22.27 8.49 -12.80
C VAL A 482 20.94 9.20 -13.02
N GLY A 483 20.33 9.68 -11.94
CA GLY A 483 19.00 10.29 -11.95
C GLY A 483 17.84 9.32 -11.78
N HIS A 484 18.08 8.00 -11.80
CA HIS A 484 17.12 7.02 -11.32
C HIS A 484 17.16 6.94 -9.78
N ASN A 485 16.12 6.36 -9.20
CA ASN A 485 16.14 5.89 -7.82
C ASN A 485 16.44 4.40 -7.74
N VAL A 486 16.95 4.03 -6.57
CA VAL A 486 16.99 2.67 -6.07
C VAL A 486 16.22 2.60 -4.77
N VAL A 487 15.51 1.50 -4.59
CA VAL A 487 14.95 1.13 -3.30
C VAL A 487 15.97 0.26 -2.62
N LEU A 488 16.22 0.52 -1.36
CA LEU A 488 16.94 -0.39 -0.49
C LEU A 488 15.97 -0.85 0.59
N GLY A 489 15.83 -2.16 0.74
CA GLY A 489 14.92 -2.79 1.70
C GLY A 489 15.63 -3.80 2.59
N ALA A 490 14.98 -4.17 3.68
CA ALA A 490 15.42 -5.21 4.62
C ALA A 490 16.86 -5.03 5.16
N ILE A 491 17.27 -3.78 5.42
CA ILE A 491 18.54 -3.47 6.10
C ILE A 491 18.28 -3.35 7.60
N TYR A 492 18.94 -4.19 8.40
CA TYR A 492 18.73 -4.26 9.85
C TYR A 492 19.99 -3.84 10.63
N TYR A 493 19.84 -3.45 11.90
CA TYR A 493 20.98 -3.31 12.84
C TYR A 493 20.90 -4.35 13.94
N THR A 494 22.03 -4.98 14.30
CA THR A 494 22.06 -6.14 15.21
C THR A 494 22.39 -5.81 16.67
N ASN A 495 22.73 -4.56 16.99
CA ASN A 495 23.29 -4.17 18.30
C ASN A 495 22.33 -4.24 19.51
N LEU A 496 21.04 -4.58 19.36
CA LEU A 496 20.04 -4.55 20.45
C LEU A 496 19.35 -5.89 20.74
N GLY A 497 19.90 -7.03 20.29
CA GLY A 497 19.30 -8.36 20.53
C GLY A 497 17.95 -8.61 19.81
N SER A 498 17.47 -7.64 19.03
CA SER A 498 16.34 -7.73 18.08
C SER A 498 16.75 -7.02 16.79
N ALA A 499 16.54 -7.67 15.65
CA ALA A 499 16.91 -7.14 14.33
C ALA A 499 15.87 -6.13 13.88
N ARG A 500 16.09 -4.84 14.15
CA ARG A 500 15.19 -3.76 13.75
C ARG A 500 15.58 -3.16 12.41
N ARG A 501 14.60 -2.79 11.58
CA ARG A 501 14.83 -2.08 10.31
C ARG A 501 15.59 -0.78 10.56
N HIS A 502 16.62 -0.51 9.76
CA HIS A 502 17.42 0.70 9.85
C HIS A 502 16.66 1.92 9.31
N PRO A 503 16.47 2.99 10.09
CA PRO A 503 15.58 4.09 9.71
C PRO A 503 16.08 4.95 8.54
N TYR A 504 17.38 4.91 8.22
CA TYR A 504 17.98 5.77 7.18
C TYR A 504 18.37 5.04 5.89
N TYR A 505 18.46 3.70 5.92
CA TYR A 505 18.88 2.92 4.74
C TYR A 505 17.73 2.15 4.12
N ASN A 506 16.56 2.07 4.78
CA ASN A 506 15.37 1.52 4.13
C ASN A 506 14.59 2.68 3.51
N GLY A 507 14.41 2.65 2.20
CA GLY A 507 13.73 3.70 1.45
C GLY A 507 14.22 3.84 0.02
N SER A 508 13.88 4.96 -0.61
CA SER A 508 14.30 5.27 -1.98
C SER A 508 15.36 6.37 -2.00
N PHE A 509 16.40 6.13 -2.80
CA PHE A 509 17.58 6.98 -2.89
C PHE A 509 17.89 7.30 -4.35
N ALA A 510 18.16 8.57 -4.64
CA ALA A 510 18.65 8.96 -5.95
C ALA A 510 20.06 8.41 -6.18
N ILE A 511 20.26 7.89 -7.39
CA ILE A 511 21.56 7.45 -7.88
C ILE A 511 22.30 8.65 -8.45
N THR A 512 23.47 8.92 -7.86
CA THR A 512 24.36 10.00 -8.28
C THR A 512 25.51 9.49 -9.15
N VAL A 513 25.94 8.24 -8.94
CA VAL A 513 26.99 7.58 -9.72
C VAL A 513 26.66 6.11 -9.89
N VAL A 514 26.94 5.56 -11.08
CA VAL A 514 27.00 4.12 -11.33
C VAL A 514 28.37 3.83 -11.92
N SER A 515 29.11 2.91 -11.31
CA SER A 515 30.44 2.52 -11.80
C SER A 515 30.62 1.01 -11.77
N SER A 516 31.20 0.45 -12.84
CA SER A 516 31.63 -0.95 -12.87
C SER A 516 32.87 -1.13 -12.00
N VAL A 517 32.90 -2.16 -11.16
CA VAL A 517 34.09 -2.45 -10.33
C VAL A 517 35.27 -2.94 -11.18
N ASP A 518 35.02 -3.79 -12.19
CA ASP A 518 36.08 -4.54 -12.89
C ASP A 518 36.46 -4.00 -14.29
N GLY A 519 35.89 -2.87 -14.72
CA GLY A 519 36.23 -2.12 -15.94
C GLY A 519 36.10 -2.84 -17.31
N SER A 520 35.89 -4.16 -17.34
CA SER A 520 35.98 -4.98 -18.57
C SER A 520 34.82 -5.96 -18.76
N SER A 521 34.11 -6.36 -17.70
CA SER A 521 32.83 -7.06 -17.74
C SER A 521 32.16 -6.93 -16.37
N PRO A 522 31.22 -5.98 -16.18
CA PRO A 522 30.73 -5.65 -14.85
C PRO A 522 29.82 -6.75 -14.30
N THR A 523 30.41 -7.68 -13.58
CA THR A 523 29.70 -8.56 -12.65
C THR A 523 29.35 -7.85 -11.35
N GLN A 524 29.99 -6.71 -11.06
CA GLN A 524 29.72 -5.90 -9.87
C GLN A 524 29.62 -4.42 -10.23
N TYR A 525 28.70 -3.73 -9.56
CA TYR A 525 28.45 -2.30 -9.70
C TYR A 525 28.52 -1.64 -8.34
N ASP A 526 29.24 -0.53 -8.27
CA ASP A 526 29.16 0.42 -7.17
C ASP A 526 28.18 1.54 -7.57
N ILE A 527 27.12 1.67 -6.77
CA ILE A 527 26.09 2.68 -6.92
C ILE A 527 26.29 3.69 -5.81
N THR A 528 26.56 4.95 -6.14
CA THR A 528 26.57 6.01 -5.13
C THR A 528 25.16 6.59 -5.00
N CYS A 529 24.56 6.33 -3.85
CA CYS A 529 23.26 6.81 -3.44
C CYS A 529 23.42 8.03 -2.53
N GLN A 530 22.43 8.91 -2.53
CA GLN A 530 22.38 10.04 -1.61
C GLN A 530 21.26 9.84 -0.60
N MET A 531 21.55 9.96 0.69
CA MET A 531 20.53 9.92 1.75
C MET A 531 19.74 11.21 1.81
N LEU A 532 18.43 11.08 2.06
CA LEU A 532 17.49 12.20 2.21
C LEU A 532 17.98 13.22 3.24
N ASP A 533 18.50 12.72 4.36
CA ASP A 533 19.12 13.50 5.41
C ASP A 533 20.62 13.20 5.46
N ASN A 534 21.42 14.15 5.92
CA ASN A 534 22.86 13.95 6.14
C ASN A 534 23.05 13.41 7.57
N PRO A 535 23.23 12.09 7.78
CA PRO A 535 23.41 11.61 9.14
C PRO A 535 24.70 12.20 9.72
N SER A 536 24.63 12.55 11.00
CA SER A 536 25.80 12.90 11.79
C SER A 536 26.85 11.79 11.70
N ALA A 537 28.13 12.15 11.85
CA ALA A 537 29.22 11.18 11.87
C ALA A 537 28.99 10.02 12.87
N ALA A 538 28.29 10.26 13.98
CA ALA A 538 27.93 9.22 14.94
C ALA A 538 26.89 8.22 14.41
N GLN A 539 25.94 8.66 13.58
CA GLN A 539 24.97 7.80 12.91
C GLN A 539 25.66 6.94 11.82
N TRP A 540 26.70 7.46 11.17
CA TRP A 540 27.54 6.67 10.27
C TRP A 540 28.35 5.59 10.99
N THR A 541 28.88 5.85 12.20
CA THR A 541 29.66 4.82 12.93
C THR A 541 28.83 3.60 13.32
N ALA A 542 27.49 3.73 13.43
CA ALA A 542 26.58 2.60 13.67
C ALA A 542 26.46 1.64 12.47
N VAL A 543 26.95 2.02 11.29
CA VAL A 543 26.92 1.23 10.04
C VAL A 543 27.74 -0.06 10.14
N ASN A 544 28.77 -0.11 10.98
CA ASN A 544 29.59 -1.31 11.16
C ASN A 544 28.85 -2.49 11.83
N ALA A 545 27.59 -2.31 12.22
CA ALA A 545 26.72 -3.35 12.76
C ALA A 545 25.46 -3.60 11.90
N LEU A 546 25.49 -3.22 10.63
CA LEU A 546 24.41 -3.56 9.70
C LEU A 546 24.39 -5.07 9.43
N SER A 547 23.22 -5.68 9.60
CA SER A 547 22.91 -6.97 9.00
C SER A 547 22.29 -6.70 7.63
N ILE A 548 23.11 -6.86 6.60
CA ILE A 548 22.69 -6.79 5.19
C ILE A 548 22.36 -8.17 4.62
N SER A 549 22.30 -9.22 5.45
CA SER A 549 22.04 -10.59 5.01
C SER A 549 20.71 -10.77 4.27
N GLN A 550 19.74 -9.89 4.52
CA GLN A 550 18.44 -9.86 3.83
C GLN A 550 18.27 -8.61 2.96
N ALA A 551 19.30 -7.75 2.87
CA ALA A 551 19.18 -6.47 2.21
C ALA A 551 19.13 -6.64 0.69
N TYR A 552 18.17 -5.98 0.06
CA TYR A 552 17.98 -6.04 -1.38
C TYR A 552 17.77 -4.65 -1.98
N LEU A 553 18.08 -4.56 -3.27
CA LEU A 553 17.77 -3.43 -4.13
C LEU A 553 16.68 -3.83 -5.11
N GLY A 554 15.51 -3.20 -5.03
CA GLY A 554 14.37 -3.49 -5.88
C GLY A 554 13.03 -3.18 -5.21
N VAL A 555 11.93 -3.37 -5.93
CA VAL A 555 10.58 -3.03 -5.46
C VAL A 555 9.83 -4.32 -5.22
N ASP A 556 9.13 -4.44 -4.09
CA ASP A 556 8.29 -5.61 -3.82
C ASP A 556 6.97 -5.49 -4.58
N PHE A 557 6.87 -6.20 -5.70
CA PHE A 557 5.63 -6.30 -6.45
C PHE A 557 4.86 -7.53 -6.02
N HIS A 558 3.59 -7.31 -5.67
CA HIS A 558 2.63 -8.37 -5.43
C HIS A 558 1.60 -8.43 -6.57
N GLY A 559 1.34 -9.64 -7.06
CA GLY A 559 0.47 -9.88 -8.19
C GLY A 559 -1.03 -9.87 -7.84
N PRO A 560 -1.87 -10.44 -8.72
CA PRO A 560 -3.30 -10.54 -8.52
C PRO A 560 -3.66 -11.47 -7.38
N ILE A 561 -4.50 -10.96 -6.50
CA ILE A 561 -4.91 -11.67 -5.31
C ILE A 561 -6.38 -11.42 -4.97
N ALA A 562 -7.00 -12.44 -4.40
CA ALA A 562 -8.31 -12.37 -3.82
C ALA A 562 -8.28 -12.95 -2.41
N TYR A 563 -8.64 -12.18 -1.39
CA TYR A 563 -8.49 -12.58 0.02
C TYR A 563 -9.62 -12.08 0.92
N ALA A 564 -9.50 -12.46 2.19
CA ALA A 564 -10.37 -12.16 3.29
C ALA A 564 -11.72 -12.86 3.18
N GLY A 565 -11.81 -13.98 3.88
CA GLY A 565 -13.02 -14.74 4.10
C GLY A 565 -13.21 -15.96 3.21
N THR A 566 -14.43 -16.22 2.77
CA THR A 566 -14.85 -17.55 2.28
C THR A 566 -14.96 -17.56 0.76
N GLY A 567 -14.33 -18.56 0.12
CA GLY A 567 -14.46 -18.79 -1.31
C GLY A 567 -13.76 -17.74 -2.18
N ALA A 568 -12.58 -17.28 -1.78
CA ALA A 568 -11.77 -16.40 -2.61
C ALA A 568 -11.15 -17.19 -3.79
N VAL A 569 -11.16 -16.61 -4.99
CA VAL A 569 -10.66 -17.27 -6.20
C VAL A 569 -9.70 -16.36 -6.96
N VAL A 570 -8.51 -16.89 -7.25
CA VAL A 570 -7.49 -16.29 -8.10
C VAL A 570 -7.24 -17.24 -9.27
N GLU A 571 -7.78 -16.94 -10.46
CA GLU A 571 -7.72 -17.89 -11.57
C GLU A 571 -7.30 -17.29 -12.91
N GLN A 572 -6.58 -18.07 -13.72
CA GLN A 572 -6.27 -17.72 -15.10
C GLN A 572 -5.53 -16.38 -15.28
N ASN A 573 -4.85 -15.90 -14.24
CA ASN A 573 -4.08 -14.67 -14.32
C ASN A 573 -2.71 -14.95 -14.96
N ALA A 574 -2.17 -13.98 -15.68
CA ALA A 574 -0.82 -14.01 -16.24
C ALA A 574 0.02 -12.90 -15.60
N VAL A 575 1.11 -13.26 -14.94
CA VAL A 575 1.95 -12.34 -14.17
C VAL A 575 3.42 -12.49 -14.58
N TYR A 576 4.09 -11.37 -14.85
CA TYR A 576 5.47 -11.32 -15.32
C TYR A 576 6.33 -10.38 -14.48
N ASP A 577 7.59 -10.77 -14.24
CA ASP A 577 8.62 -9.97 -13.58
C ASP A 577 8.21 -9.54 -12.14
N CYS A 578 7.50 -10.42 -11.43
CA CYS A 578 6.89 -10.13 -10.13
C CYS A 578 7.68 -10.77 -8.99
N THR A 579 7.84 -10.08 -7.87
CA THR A 579 8.42 -10.73 -6.70
C THR A 579 7.47 -11.81 -6.18
N ASN A 580 6.24 -11.46 -5.81
CA ASN A 580 5.31 -12.38 -5.17
C ASN A 580 3.92 -12.31 -5.85
N PRO A 581 3.66 -13.04 -6.96
CA PRO A 581 2.41 -12.91 -7.68
C PRO A 581 1.20 -13.41 -6.88
N GLY A 582 1.37 -14.36 -5.95
CA GLY A 582 0.33 -14.84 -5.02
C GLY A 582 0.68 -14.58 -3.54
N TYR A 583 0.87 -13.32 -3.15
CA TYR A 583 1.31 -12.92 -1.80
C TYR A 583 0.19 -12.69 -0.80
N THR A 584 0.38 -13.05 0.48
CA THR A 584 -0.43 -12.61 1.63
C THR A 584 0.46 -12.50 2.84
N ASP A 585 0.43 -11.38 3.53
CA ASP A 585 1.01 -11.23 4.88
C ASP A 585 0.01 -10.78 5.94
N THR A 586 -1.10 -10.18 5.49
CA THR A 586 -2.09 -9.57 6.36
C THR A 586 -3.49 -10.10 6.01
N GLY A 587 -4.32 -10.28 7.04
CA GLY A 587 -5.70 -10.73 6.91
C GLY A 587 -5.90 -12.24 6.99
N SER A 588 -7.16 -12.67 7.07
CA SER A 588 -7.54 -14.09 7.17
C SER A 588 -8.42 -14.53 6.03
N SER A 589 -8.02 -15.57 5.31
CA SER A 589 -8.85 -16.28 4.35
C SER A 589 -9.31 -17.59 4.97
N ARG A 590 -10.60 -17.89 4.88
CA ARG A 590 -11.11 -19.22 5.23
C ARG A 590 -10.77 -20.18 4.11
N ASP A 591 -11.18 -19.84 2.89
CA ASP A 591 -10.93 -20.69 1.72
C ASP A 591 -10.41 -19.84 0.58
N ILE A 592 -9.28 -20.26 0.01
CA ILE A 592 -8.72 -19.68 -1.20
C ILE A 592 -8.40 -20.74 -2.24
N THR A 593 -8.70 -20.43 -3.50
CA THR A 593 -8.30 -21.24 -4.65
C THR A 593 -7.45 -20.41 -5.60
N PHE A 594 -6.23 -20.87 -5.87
CA PHE A 594 -5.39 -20.44 -6.97
C PHE A 594 -5.43 -21.46 -8.07
N ARG A 595 -5.96 -21.12 -9.25
CA ARG A 595 -6.04 -22.10 -10.34
C ARG A 595 -5.74 -21.60 -11.74
N GLY A 596 -4.99 -22.38 -12.50
CA GLY A 596 -4.72 -22.08 -13.91
C GLY A 596 -3.96 -20.77 -14.13
N ASN A 597 -3.24 -20.25 -13.12
CA ASN A 597 -2.47 -19.03 -13.27
C ASN A 597 -1.13 -19.34 -13.97
N TYR A 598 -0.62 -18.35 -14.69
CA TYR A 598 0.71 -18.36 -15.28
C TYR A 598 1.56 -17.27 -14.64
N PHE A 599 2.58 -17.66 -13.91
CA PHE A 599 3.57 -16.78 -13.32
C PHE A 599 4.89 -17.03 -14.02
N SER A 600 5.42 -16.02 -14.68
CA SER A 600 6.67 -16.11 -15.40
C SER A 600 7.67 -15.15 -14.86
N ASP A 601 8.90 -15.61 -14.68
CA ASP A 601 9.96 -14.78 -14.15
C ASP A 601 9.48 -14.17 -12.83
N VAL A 602 9.33 -15.02 -11.82
CA VAL A 602 8.89 -14.61 -10.48
C VAL A 602 9.81 -15.10 -9.38
N PHE A 603 9.85 -14.37 -8.26
CA PHE A 603 10.66 -14.78 -7.11
C PHE A 603 9.99 -15.90 -6.32
N THR A 604 8.76 -15.66 -5.86
CA THR A 604 7.99 -16.66 -5.12
C THR A 604 6.60 -16.79 -5.70
N GLY A 605 6.20 -17.93 -6.27
CA GLY A 605 4.90 -18.10 -6.94
C GLY A 605 3.70 -17.86 -6.00
N PHE A 606 3.58 -18.64 -4.92
CA PHE A 606 2.56 -18.48 -3.90
C PHE A 606 3.21 -18.25 -2.55
N ASN A 607 2.90 -17.15 -1.87
CA ASN A 607 3.55 -16.76 -0.63
C ASN A 607 2.52 -16.40 0.43
N GLN A 608 2.23 -17.32 1.34
CA GLN A 608 1.38 -17.07 2.52
C GLN A 608 2.29 -16.82 3.73
N ASN A 609 2.67 -15.58 3.96
CA ASN A 609 3.66 -15.16 4.96
C ASN A 609 3.02 -14.46 6.17
N PHE A 610 2.48 -15.23 7.11
CA PHE A 610 1.92 -14.70 8.35
C PHE A 610 2.99 -14.58 9.45
N ASN A 611 4.18 -14.09 9.13
CA ASN A 611 5.28 -13.99 10.10
C ASN A 611 5.05 -12.85 11.11
N PRO A 612 4.81 -13.13 12.40
CA PRO A 612 4.60 -12.11 13.46
C PRO A 612 5.89 -11.36 13.88
N GLY A 613 6.90 -11.33 13.02
CA GLY A 613 8.17 -10.66 13.28
C GLY A 613 8.01 -9.15 13.35
N GLU A 614 8.10 -8.64 14.58
CA GLU A 614 8.21 -7.20 14.93
C GLU A 614 6.91 -6.38 14.80
N THR A 615 6.28 -6.18 15.96
CA THR A 615 5.44 -5.02 16.34
C THR A 615 4.14 -4.70 15.58
N ASP A 616 3.99 -4.96 14.28
CA ASP A 616 2.86 -4.43 13.51
C ASP A 616 1.54 -5.21 13.70
N PHE A 617 1.60 -6.47 14.12
CA PHE A 617 0.39 -7.20 14.58
C PHE A 617 -0.01 -6.87 16.02
N ARG A 618 0.72 -5.97 16.72
CA ARG A 618 0.59 -5.80 18.18
C ARG A 618 -0.13 -4.54 18.63
N GLU A 619 -0.50 -3.63 17.72
CA GLU A 619 -1.21 -2.41 18.12
C GLU A 619 -2.66 -2.38 17.61
N ILE A 620 -3.56 -2.21 18.61
CA ILE A 620 -4.95 -1.74 18.54
C ILE A 620 -6.02 -2.84 18.41
N GLN A 621 -6.50 -3.38 19.54
CA GLN A 621 -7.84 -3.00 20.03
C GLN A 621 -7.66 -2.44 21.44
N ASN A 622 -8.01 -1.17 21.60
CA ASN A 622 -8.63 -0.74 22.83
C ASN A 622 -9.80 0.17 22.45
N THR A 623 -10.85 0.16 23.27
CA THR A 623 -12.04 1.03 23.26
C THR A 623 -13.25 0.65 22.41
N ALA A 624 -13.74 -0.58 22.52
CA ALA A 624 -15.18 -0.68 22.79
C ALA A 624 -15.34 -0.72 24.31
N ALA A 625 -16.12 0.21 24.86
CA ALA A 625 -16.41 0.31 26.29
C ALA A 625 -17.23 -0.93 26.73
N GLY A 626 -16.51 -2.00 27.04
CA GLY A 626 -17.04 -3.22 27.63
C GLY A 626 -16.04 -4.35 27.40
N ALA A 627 -15.32 -4.69 28.47
CA ALA A 627 -14.33 -5.75 28.44
C ALA A 627 -15.00 -7.07 28.03
N PRO A 628 -14.41 -7.84 27.11
CA PRO A 628 -14.85 -9.21 26.90
C PRO A 628 -14.71 -9.98 28.22
N TRP A 629 -15.74 -10.74 28.57
CA TRP A 629 -15.74 -11.56 29.78
C TRP A 629 -15.25 -12.96 29.44
N VAL A 630 -14.20 -13.40 30.13
CA VAL A 630 -13.67 -14.75 30.01
C VAL A 630 -14.19 -15.57 31.20
N SER A 631 -14.90 -16.66 30.94
CA SER A 631 -15.40 -17.55 31.99
C SER A 631 -14.77 -18.95 31.87
N TRP A 632 -14.39 -19.51 33.02
CA TRP A 632 -13.82 -20.84 33.15
C TRP A 632 -14.02 -21.39 34.58
N PRO A 633 -14.27 -22.71 34.76
CA PRO A 633 -14.60 -23.68 33.71
C PRO A 633 -16.00 -23.40 33.12
N VAL A 634 -16.22 -23.83 31.88
CA VAL A 634 -17.53 -23.70 31.22
C VAL A 634 -18.39 -24.90 31.60
N ALA A 635 -19.57 -24.66 32.17
CA ALA A 635 -20.46 -25.73 32.58
C ALA A 635 -20.84 -26.64 31.39
N GLY A 636 -20.59 -27.95 31.52
CA GLY A 636 -20.88 -28.94 30.47
C GLY A 636 -19.78 -29.14 29.42
N GLU A 637 -18.68 -28.41 29.50
CA GLU A 637 -17.48 -28.62 28.68
C GLU A 637 -16.32 -29.17 29.55
N ASP A 638 -15.16 -29.48 28.96
CA ASP A 638 -14.00 -29.97 29.72
C ASP A 638 -13.19 -28.84 30.40
N ASN A 639 -12.30 -29.19 31.33
CA ASN A 639 -11.46 -28.23 32.06
C ASN A 639 -10.43 -27.50 31.17
N TYR A 640 -10.37 -27.80 29.88
CA TYR A 640 -9.54 -27.09 28.91
C TYR A 640 -10.33 -26.03 28.14
N THR A 641 -11.65 -26.03 28.22
CA THR A 641 -12.48 -25.16 27.39
C THR A 641 -12.76 -23.85 28.11
N VAL A 642 -12.50 -22.75 27.42
CA VAL A 642 -12.73 -21.39 27.88
C VAL A 642 -13.78 -20.74 27.01
N GLN A 643 -14.72 -20.04 27.64
CA GLN A 643 -15.71 -19.21 26.96
C GLN A 643 -15.27 -17.75 27.01
N VAL A 644 -15.37 -17.09 25.86
CA VAL A 644 -15.20 -15.65 25.74
C VAL A 644 -16.54 -15.07 25.30
N VAL A 645 -17.05 -14.11 26.09
CA VAL A 645 -18.24 -13.33 25.77
C VAL A 645 -17.80 -11.94 25.39
N THR A 646 -18.16 -11.50 24.20
CA THR A 646 -17.79 -10.22 23.62
C THR A 646 -18.97 -9.26 23.69
N VAL A 647 -18.72 -7.96 23.63
CA VAL A 647 -19.80 -6.96 23.56
C VAL A 647 -20.41 -6.92 22.17
N ASP A 648 -19.53 -6.84 21.18
CA ASP A 648 -19.89 -6.82 19.77
C ASP A 648 -19.77 -8.20 19.14
N SER A 649 -20.40 -8.40 17.99
CA SER A 649 -20.25 -9.66 17.28
C SER A 649 -18.81 -9.89 16.82
N HIS A 650 -18.30 -11.10 17.05
CA HIS A 650 -16.91 -11.47 16.77
C HIS A 650 -16.69 -12.16 15.41
N TYR A 651 -17.75 -12.67 14.76
CA TYR A 651 -17.74 -13.34 13.44
C TYR A 651 -16.86 -14.59 13.29
N MET A 652 -16.08 -14.93 14.31
CA MET A 652 -15.32 -16.17 14.37
C MET A 652 -16.22 -17.39 14.25
N SER A 653 -15.78 -18.37 13.48
CA SER A 653 -16.39 -19.70 13.33
C SER A 653 -15.48 -20.75 13.96
N ALA A 654 -16.01 -21.93 14.26
CA ALA A 654 -15.18 -23.07 14.67
C ALA A 654 -14.07 -23.31 13.63
N GLY A 655 -12.83 -23.49 14.10
CA GLY A 655 -11.61 -23.58 13.29
C GLY A 655 -10.90 -22.25 13.04
N ASP A 656 -11.45 -21.09 13.46
CA ASP A 656 -10.73 -19.81 13.37
C ASP A 656 -9.64 -19.77 14.45
N VAL A 657 -8.51 -19.16 14.15
CA VAL A 657 -7.46 -18.89 15.12
C VAL A 657 -7.73 -17.53 15.78
N VAL A 658 -7.64 -17.51 17.11
CA VAL A 658 -7.84 -16.33 17.96
C VAL A 658 -6.61 -16.13 18.84
N GLU A 659 -6.10 -14.92 18.91
CA GLU A 659 -5.14 -14.51 19.92
C GLU A 659 -5.88 -13.91 21.11
N VAL A 660 -5.54 -14.33 22.32
CA VAL A 660 -6.08 -13.83 23.60
C VAL A 660 -4.91 -13.28 24.42
N ARG A 661 -5.06 -12.09 25.01
CA ARG A 661 -4.04 -11.43 25.84
C ARG A 661 -4.67 -10.75 27.05
N GLY A 662 -3.85 -10.39 28.03
CA GLY A 662 -4.29 -9.58 29.17
C GLY A 662 -5.23 -10.27 30.16
N VAL A 663 -5.58 -11.54 29.96
CA VAL A 663 -6.32 -12.31 30.98
C VAL A 663 -5.41 -12.49 32.18
N LEU A 664 -5.78 -12.01 33.35
CA LEU A 664 -5.05 -12.28 34.59
C LEU A 664 -5.54 -13.58 35.22
N SER A 665 -4.66 -14.31 35.89
CA SER A 665 -5.03 -15.47 36.71
C SER A 665 -4.11 -15.50 37.92
N GLY A 666 -4.66 -15.28 39.12
CA GLY A 666 -3.84 -15.08 40.33
C GLY A 666 -2.96 -13.83 40.26
N GLY A 667 -3.39 -12.78 39.55
CA GLY A 667 -2.71 -11.51 39.39
C GLY A 667 -1.61 -11.47 38.32
N THR A 668 -1.36 -12.56 37.59
CA THR A 668 -0.31 -12.63 36.55
C THR A 668 -0.88 -12.80 35.14
N PRO A 669 -0.37 -12.07 34.13
CA PRO A 669 -0.72 -12.27 32.72
C PRO A 669 0.04 -13.46 32.08
N SER A 670 1.08 -13.97 32.72
CA SER A 670 1.81 -15.15 32.25
C SER A 670 1.10 -16.42 32.69
N ASN A 671 -0.03 -16.74 32.04
CA ASN A 671 -0.87 -17.89 32.36
C ASN A 671 -1.39 -18.57 31.07
N SER A 672 -2.06 -19.72 31.23
CA SER A 672 -2.55 -20.52 30.11
C SER A 672 -3.74 -19.92 29.36
N PHE A 673 -4.39 -18.85 29.83
CA PHE A 673 -5.51 -18.21 29.11
C PHE A 673 -5.04 -17.28 27.99
N ASN A 674 -3.79 -16.79 28.08
CA ASN A 674 -3.21 -15.91 27.07
C ASN A 674 -2.39 -16.72 26.06
N GLY A 675 -2.43 -16.32 24.80
CA GLY A 675 -1.76 -17.01 23.69
C GLY A 675 -2.63 -17.08 22.45
N VAL A 676 -2.19 -17.88 21.48
CA VAL A 676 -2.92 -18.15 20.24
C VAL A 676 -3.63 -19.50 20.37
N TYR A 677 -4.94 -19.51 20.09
CA TYR A 677 -5.86 -20.63 20.26
C TYR A 677 -6.70 -20.87 19.01
N MET A 678 -7.19 -22.09 18.83
CA MET A 678 -8.22 -22.39 17.84
C MET A 678 -9.60 -22.29 18.51
N VAL A 679 -10.52 -21.57 17.87
CA VAL A 679 -11.93 -21.51 18.25
C VAL A 679 -12.53 -22.89 18.01
N THR A 680 -12.97 -23.57 19.07
CA THR A 680 -13.56 -24.90 18.98
C THR A 680 -15.04 -24.84 18.64
N LYS A 681 -15.72 -23.77 19.07
CA LYS A 681 -17.17 -23.62 18.91
C LYS A 681 -17.54 -22.14 18.86
N ASN A 682 -18.33 -21.75 17.87
CA ASN A 682 -19.08 -20.50 17.90
C ASN A 682 -20.42 -20.80 18.57
N VAL A 683 -20.67 -20.18 19.73
CA VAL A 683 -21.93 -20.37 20.47
C VAL A 683 -23.01 -19.44 19.92
N ASN A 684 -22.66 -18.19 19.66
CA ASN A 684 -23.50 -17.19 19.01
C ASN A 684 -22.63 -16.01 18.53
N ALA A 685 -23.25 -14.97 17.98
CA ALA A 685 -22.57 -13.79 17.45
C ALA A 685 -21.56 -13.14 18.42
N THR A 686 -21.80 -13.20 19.73
CA THR A 686 -21.00 -12.55 20.78
C THR A 686 -20.35 -13.54 21.75
N THR A 687 -20.29 -14.83 21.40
CA THR A 687 -19.75 -15.86 22.29
C THR A 687 -19.07 -16.96 21.51
N PHE A 688 -17.79 -17.20 21.83
CA PHE A 688 -17.02 -18.30 21.27
C PHE A 688 -16.29 -19.08 22.36
N LEU A 689 -15.94 -20.33 22.05
CA LEU A 689 -15.13 -21.20 22.90
C LEU A 689 -13.78 -21.45 22.25
N TYR A 690 -12.73 -21.55 23.06
CA TYR A 690 -11.42 -22.05 22.64
C TYR A 690 -10.87 -23.04 23.67
N ARG A 691 -9.89 -23.85 23.25
CA ARG A 691 -9.29 -24.89 24.11
C ARG A 691 -7.87 -24.51 24.53
N LEU A 692 -7.62 -24.54 25.83
CA LEU A 692 -6.30 -24.33 26.46
C LEU A 692 -5.35 -25.49 26.17
N ARG A 693 -4.04 -25.21 26.19
CA ARG A 693 -2.99 -26.25 26.05
C ARG A 693 -2.79 -27.07 27.32
N SER A 694 -3.09 -26.47 28.47
CA SER A 694 -2.95 -27.06 29.79
C SER A 694 -4.05 -26.51 30.69
N VAL A 695 -4.52 -27.31 31.64
CA VAL A 695 -5.47 -26.84 32.66
C VAL A 695 -4.76 -25.81 33.55
N PRO A 696 -5.33 -24.60 33.74
CA PRO A 696 -4.74 -23.58 34.59
C PRO A 696 -4.97 -23.93 36.07
N ASN A 697 -4.03 -23.52 36.93
CA ASN A 697 -4.09 -23.78 38.37
C ASN A 697 -5.13 -22.91 39.10
N ALA A 698 -5.59 -21.83 38.48
CA ALA A 698 -6.61 -20.93 38.97
C ALA A 698 -7.48 -20.44 37.80
N GLY A 699 -8.69 -19.96 38.09
CA GLY A 699 -9.54 -19.32 37.09
C GLY A 699 -8.99 -17.97 36.62
N PRO A 700 -9.61 -17.35 35.60
CA PRO A 700 -9.31 -15.98 35.23
C PRO A 700 -9.78 -15.05 36.37
N ASP A 701 -8.99 -14.03 36.67
CA ASP A 701 -9.37 -13.01 37.64
C ASP A 701 -10.50 -12.15 37.07
N THR A 702 -11.42 -11.69 37.93
CA THR A 702 -12.40 -10.67 37.55
C THR A 702 -11.65 -9.37 37.24
N PRO A 703 -11.63 -8.86 36.00
CA PRO A 703 -10.77 -7.74 35.66
C PRO A 703 -11.23 -6.46 36.39
N PRO A 704 -10.34 -5.75 37.12
CA PRO A 704 -10.58 -4.34 37.35
C PRO A 704 -10.52 -3.63 35.99
N TYR A 705 -11.54 -2.85 35.66
CA TYR A 705 -11.84 -2.29 34.33
C TYR A 705 -10.70 -1.56 33.56
N ALA A 706 -9.52 -1.35 34.15
CA ALA A 706 -8.38 -0.69 33.50
C ALA A 706 -7.53 -1.64 32.62
N ASP A 707 -7.46 -2.94 32.93
CA ASP A 707 -6.63 -3.94 32.22
C ASP A 707 -7.50 -5.07 31.66
N ALA A 708 -8.47 -4.70 30.81
CA ALA A 708 -9.38 -5.68 30.21
C ALA A 708 -8.61 -6.71 29.35
N PRO A 709 -9.02 -7.99 29.36
CA PRO A 709 -8.49 -8.97 28.42
C PRO A 709 -8.79 -8.54 26.97
N PHE A 710 -7.84 -8.82 26.10
CA PHE A 710 -7.88 -8.54 24.67
C PHE A 710 -8.08 -9.86 23.91
N TYR A 711 -8.83 -9.82 22.82
CA TYR A 711 -8.85 -10.90 21.84
C TYR A 711 -8.84 -10.33 20.42
N GLY A 712 -8.32 -11.10 19.46
CA GLY A 712 -8.36 -10.77 18.04
C GLY A 712 -8.25 -12.02 17.19
N THR A 713 -8.88 -12.03 16.01
CA THR A 713 -8.62 -13.08 15.02
C THR A 713 -7.16 -13.03 14.60
N PHE A 714 -6.50 -14.17 14.55
CA PHE A 714 -5.15 -14.29 14.01
C PHE A 714 -5.24 -14.50 12.49
N ALA A 715 -4.30 -13.90 11.75
CA ALA A 715 -4.19 -14.07 10.30
C ALA A 715 -4.04 -15.57 9.97
N GLN A 716 -4.88 -16.12 9.10
CA GLN A 716 -4.89 -17.54 8.75
C GLN A 716 -5.38 -17.79 7.33
N THR A 717 -4.99 -18.95 6.77
CA THR A 717 -5.58 -19.50 5.55
C THR A 717 -6.05 -20.92 5.83
N ARG A 718 -7.37 -21.12 6.11
CA ARG A 718 -7.85 -22.43 6.58
C ARG A 718 -7.66 -23.52 5.54
N ARG A 719 -8.15 -23.26 4.33
CA ARG A 719 -8.03 -24.12 3.16
C ARG A 719 -7.41 -23.34 2.01
N ALA A 720 -6.34 -23.87 1.45
CA ALA A 720 -5.78 -23.38 0.20
C ALA A 720 -5.81 -24.51 -0.84
N VAL A 721 -6.36 -24.23 -2.02
CA VAL A 721 -6.26 -25.09 -3.20
C VAL A 721 -5.38 -24.38 -4.21
N ILE A 722 -4.27 -24.98 -4.59
CA ILE A 722 -3.31 -24.46 -5.55
C ILE A 722 -3.23 -25.49 -6.68
N GLU A 723 -3.93 -25.25 -7.78
CA GLU A 723 -4.10 -26.25 -8.83
C GLU A 723 -3.84 -25.77 -10.26
N GLY A 724 -3.18 -26.60 -11.08
CA GLY A 724 -3.04 -26.33 -12.51
C GLY A 724 -2.26 -25.05 -12.86
N ASN A 725 -1.42 -24.54 -11.96
CA ASN A 725 -0.66 -23.31 -12.19
C ASN A 725 0.70 -23.62 -12.84
N LEU A 726 1.17 -22.70 -13.70
CA LEU A 726 2.53 -22.72 -14.25
C LEU A 726 3.34 -21.61 -13.59
N VAL A 727 4.42 -21.97 -12.90
CA VAL A 727 5.29 -21.07 -12.15
C VAL A 727 6.73 -21.21 -12.66
N ASP A 728 7.15 -20.23 -13.46
CA ASP A 728 8.52 -20.08 -13.94
C ASP A 728 9.27 -19.14 -12.99
N LEU A 729 10.08 -19.72 -12.11
CA LEU A 729 10.88 -19.01 -11.13
C LEU A 729 12.08 -18.32 -11.79
N TYR A 730 12.57 -17.27 -11.13
CA TYR A 730 13.88 -16.70 -11.42
C TYR A 730 14.97 -17.77 -11.35
N LYS A 731 16.02 -17.59 -12.13
CA LYS A 731 17.20 -18.45 -12.05
C LYS A 731 17.85 -18.31 -10.67
N THR A 732 18.13 -19.43 -10.01
CA THR A 732 18.90 -19.41 -8.77
C THR A 732 20.34 -19.03 -9.08
N SER A 733 20.87 -18.03 -8.38
CA SER A 733 22.29 -17.71 -8.40
C SER A 733 22.82 -17.57 -6.97
N GLN A 734 24.14 -17.59 -6.81
CA GLN A 734 24.78 -17.27 -5.52
C GLN A 734 24.51 -15.83 -5.05
N TYR A 735 23.87 -15.02 -5.89
CA TYR A 735 23.54 -13.64 -5.65
C TYR A 735 22.03 -13.41 -5.48
N THR A 736 21.21 -14.46 -5.56
CA THR A 736 19.78 -14.38 -5.23
C THR A 736 19.57 -14.84 -3.79
N TYR A 737 19.19 -13.92 -2.91
CA TYR A 737 18.72 -14.23 -1.56
C TYR A 737 17.43 -13.45 -1.25
N PRO A 738 16.36 -14.08 -0.73
CA PRO A 738 16.24 -15.52 -0.44
C PRO A 738 16.23 -16.39 -1.73
N ASN A 739 16.07 -17.71 -1.62
CA ASN A 739 15.96 -18.56 -2.82
C ASN A 739 14.57 -18.43 -3.45
N PRO A 740 14.47 -18.50 -4.79
CA PRO A 740 13.17 -18.56 -5.46
C PRO A 740 12.35 -19.76 -4.97
N GLN A 741 11.04 -19.56 -4.82
CA GLN A 741 10.13 -20.56 -4.23
C GLN A 741 8.84 -20.69 -5.05
N GLY A 742 8.46 -21.89 -5.45
CA GLY A 742 7.19 -22.12 -6.13
C GLY A 742 6.00 -21.76 -5.25
N CYS A 743 6.02 -22.27 -4.03
CA CYS A 743 4.99 -22.04 -3.03
C CYS A 743 5.59 -22.11 -1.62
N ILE A 744 5.27 -21.13 -0.79
CA ILE A 744 5.68 -21.05 0.60
C ILE A 744 4.50 -20.67 1.51
N GLY A 745 4.38 -21.40 2.62
CA GLY A 745 3.60 -21.00 3.77
C GLY A 745 4.56 -20.74 4.92
N VAL A 746 4.64 -19.50 5.41
CA VAL A 746 5.51 -19.11 6.53
C VAL A 746 4.67 -18.65 7.71
N VAL A 747 4.96 -19.23 8.87
CA VAL A 747 4.59 -18.68 10.18
C VAL A 747 5.83 -18.79 11.05
N SER A 748 6.29 -17.70 11.67
CA SER A 748 7.52 -17.76 12.49
C SER A 748 7.34 -18.34 13.89
N GLN A 749 6.16 -18.88 14.20
CA GLN A 749 5.87 -19.39 15.54
C GLN A 749 5.36 -20.82 15.53
N THR A 750 5.87 -21.60 16.49
CA THR A 750 5.54 -23.00 16.82
C THR A 750 4.14 -23.18 17.44
N ILE A 751 3.21 -22.26 17.19
CA ILE A 751 2.01 -22.07 18.00
C ILE A 751 0.77 -22.11 17.11
N LEU A 752 0.24 -23.34 16.95
CA LEU A 752 -0.97 -23.74 16.20
C LEU A 752 -0.90 -23.63 14.66
N PRO A 753 -1.58 -24.53 13.95
CA PRO A 753 -1.59 -24.54 12.50
C PRO A 753 -2.44 -23.38 11.98
N VAL A 754 -1.77 -22.34 11.51
CA VAL A 754 -2.35 -21.21 10.76
C VAL A 754 -2.85 -21.67 9.38
N PHE A 755 -2.38 -22.85 8.94
CA PHE A 755 -2.74 -23.51 7.70
C PHE A 755 -3.28 -24.94 7.95
N PRO A 756 -4.53 -25.09 8.41
CA PRO A 756 -5.15 -26.39 8.65
C PRO A 756 -5.01 -27.41 7.51
N GLY A 757 -5.20 -27.00 6.25
CA GLY A 757 -5.15 -27.93 5.12
C GLY A 757 -4.86 -27.26 3.78
N TRP A 758 -3.82 -27.72 3.08
CA TRP A 758 -3.51 -27.27 1.72
C TRP A 758 -3.62 -28.42 0.72
N VAL A 759 -4.10 -28.13 -0.48
CA VAL A 759 -4.09 -29.04 -1.64
C VAL A 759 -3.28 -28.37 -2.73
N VAL A 760 -2.15 -28.96 -3.10
CA VAL A 760 -1.26 -28.47 -4.15
C VAL A 760 -1.16 -29.52 -5.24
N ARG A 761 -1.81 -29.30 -6.38
CA ARG A 761 -1.93 -30.33 -7.42
C ARG A 761 -1.76 -29.84 -8.84
N GLU A 762 -1.24 -30.71 -9.71
CA GLU A 762 -1.19 -30.45 -11.16
C GLU A 762 -0.46 -29.15 -11.53
N ASN A 763 0.41 -28.63 -10.65
CA ASN A 763 1.19 -27.42 -10.94
C ASN A 763 2.49 -27.78 -11.64
N SER A 764 3.06 -26.83 -12.38
CA SER A 764 4.38 -26.92 -12.98
C SER A 764 5.30 -25.87 -12.38
N PHE A 765 6.34 -26.29 -11.65
CA PHE A 765 7.38 -25.43 -11.08
C PHE A 765 8.69 -25.66 -11.82
N ARG A 766 9.26 -24.62 -12.41
CA ARG A 766 10.53 -24.68 -13.16
C ARG A 766 11.26 -23.34 -13.15
N HIS A 767 12.47 -23.28 -13.68
CA HIS A 767 13.13 -22.02 -13.97
C HIS A 767 12.70 -21.45 -15.32
N THR A 768 12.70 -20.11 -15.40
CA THR A 768 12.55 -19.39 -16.66
C THR A 768 13.70 -19.77 -17.61
N ASP A 769 13.37 -20.01 -18.88
CA ASP A 769 14.30 -20.30 -19.99
C ASP A 769 15.19 -21.56 -19.91
N GLY A 770 14.92 -22.49 -18.97
CA GLY A 770 15.65 -23.77 -18.90
C GLY A 770 17.17 -23.63 -18.70
N LEU A 771 17.62 -22.48 -18.19
CA LEU A 771 19.03 -22.17 -18.01
C LEU A 771 19.64 -23.09 -16.94
N PRO A 772 20.76 -23.77 -17.22
CA PRO A 772 21.45 -24.56 -16.20
C PRO A 772 21.95 -23.63 -15.09
N THR A 773 21.54 -23.93 -13.87
CA THR A 773 22.16 -23.41 -12.67
C THR A 773 23.53 -24.08 -12.54
N ASN A 774 24.60 -23.30 -12.43
CA ASN A 774 25.92 -23.86 -12.12
C ASN A 774 25.94 -24.09 -10.60
N LEU A 775 25.54 -25.29 -10.18
CA LEU A 775 25.15 -25.63 -8.80
C LEU A 775 26.31 -25.92 -7.84
N SER A 776 27.56 -25.95 -8.32
CA SER A 776 28.69 -26.30 -7.46
C SER A 776 28.96 -25.20 -6.44
N GLY A 777 28.62 -25.46 -5.17
CA GLY A 777 28.96 -24.60 -4.02
C GLY A 777 27.80 -23.80 -3.42
N LEU A 778 26.58 -23.94 -3.95
CA LEU A 778 25.40 -23.30 -3.38
C LEU A 778 24.80 -24.18 -2.28
N GLY A 779 24.73 -23.69 -1.05
CA GLY A 779 24.01 -24.34 0.04
C GLY A 779 22.50 -24.10 0.04
N ASN A 780 21.99 -23.43 -0.99
CA ASN A 780 20.69 -22.79 -1.04
C ASN A 780 20.13 -22.93 -2.46
N PHE A 781 19.12 -23.79 -2.65
CA PHE A 781 18.49 -24.07 -3.95
C PHE A 781 17.05 -23.54 -4.03
N ALA A 782 16.53 -23.36 -5.24
CA ALA A 782 15.13 -23.05 -5.45
C ALA A 782 14.22 -24.23 -5.09
N ASN A 783 13.13 -23.94 -4.38
CA ASN A 783 12.22 -24.96 -3.88
C ASN A 783 10.88 -24.88 -4.60
N ALA A 784 10.26 -26.00 -4.93
CA ALA A 784 8.90 -25.99 -5.45
C ALA A 784 7.91 -25.69 -4.32
N LEU A 785 8.11 -26.34 -3.17
CA LEU A 785 7.27 -26.19 -2.00
C LEU A 785 8.12 -26.10 -0.74
N ARG A 786 7.85 -25.09 0.08
CA ARG A 786 8.44 -24.96 1.42
C ARG A 786 7.34 -24.64 2.42
N MET A 787 6.99 -25.59 3.28
CA MET A 787 5.77 -25.50 4.10
C MET A 787 6.08 -25.45 5.60
N TYR A 788 5.62 -24.38 6.25
CA TYR A 788 5.64 -24.16 7.71
C TYR A 788 4.23 -23.93 8.24
N GLY A 789 3.93 -24.42 9.43
CA GLY A 789 2.68 -24.15 10.14
C GLY A 789 1.43 -24.84 9.58
N LEU A 790 1.61 -25.90 8.78
CA LEU A 790 0.50 -26.70 8.25
C LEU A 790 0.15 -27.88 9.17
N THR A 791 -1.13 -28.22 9.33
CA THR A 791 -1.54 -29.50 9.97
C THR A 791 -1.46 -30.66 8.99
N ALA A 792 -1.94 -30.42 7.78
CA ALA A 792 -2.08 -31.41 6.75
C ALA A 792 -1.91 -30.75 5.39
N SER A 793 -1.43 -31.54 4.43
CA SER A 793 -1.35 -31.10 3.04
C SER A 793 -1.38 -32.28 2.11
N ILE A 794 -2.02 -32.09 0.95
CA ILE A 794 -1.97 -33.01 -0.18
C ILE A 794 -1.12 -32.35 -1.27
N VAL A 795 -0.04 -33.00 -1.68
CA VAL A 795 0.82 -32.54 -2.77
C VAL A 795 0.86 -33.62 -3.85
N GLU A 796 0.13 -33.41 -4.95
CA GLU A 796 -0.10 -34.46 -5.95
C GLU A 796 0.12 -34.03 -7.39
N ALA A 797 0.61 -34.95 -8.23
CA ALA A 797 0.65 -34.78 -9.69
C ALA A 797 1.33 -33.48 -10.17
N ASN A 798 2.25 -32.90 -9.38
CA ASN A 798 2.98 -31.70 -9.79
C ASN A 798 4.18 -32.08 -10.65
N LEU A 799 4.48 -31.24 -11.63
CA LEU A 799 5.69 -31.26 -12.43
C LEU A 799 6.72 -30.32 -11.79
N ILE A 800 7.86 -30.85 -11.34
CA ILE A 800 8.89 -30.12 -10.60
C ILE A 800 10.22 -30.25 -11.32
N ASP A 801 10.60 -29.22 -12.06
CA ASP A 801 11.85 -29.14 -12.83
C ASP A 801 12.77 -28.07 -12.24
N LEU A 802 13.20 -28.33 -11.00
CA LEU A 802 14.12 -27.51 -10.24
C LEU A 802 15.37 -28.32 -9.87
N GLU A 803 16.48 -27.61 -9.63
CA GLU A 803 17.75 -28.23 -9.26
C GLU A 803 17.79 -28.88 -7.88
N ASP A 804 16.95 -28.42 -6.93
CA ASP A 804 17.04 -28.84 -5.54
C ASP A 804 16.84 -30.36 -5.47
N PRO A 805 17.73 -31.10 -4.79
CA PRO A 805 17.54 -32.54 -4.58
C PRO A 805 16.30 -32.85 -3.72
N THR A 806 15.82 -31.89 -2.95
CA THR A 806 14.70 -31.94 -2.00
C THR A 806 13.73 -30.77 -2.21
N PRO A 807 13.12 -30.62 -3.40
CA PRO A 807 12.35 -29.42 -3.75
C PRO A 807 10.98 -29.35 -3.05
N LEU A 808 10.60 -30.38 -2.29
CA LEU A 808 9.36 -30.48 -1.51
C LEU A 808 9.70 -30.58 -0.01
N GLN A 809 9.75 -29.45 0.68
CA GLN A 809 10.22 -29.36 2.06
C GLN A 809 9.07 -29.13 3.06
N PHE A 810 9.01 -29.98 4.08
CA PHE A 810 8.07 -29.89 5.21
C PHE A 810 8.86 -29.62 6.49
N LEU A 811 8.63 -28.48 7.13
CA LEU A 811 9.53 -27.95 8.16
C LEU A 811 8.95 -28.00 9.58
N ASP A 812 7.69 -28.40 9.74
CA ASP A 812 7.00 -28.52 11.04
C ASP A 812 6.35 -29.90 11.27
N GLN A 813 6.24 -30.28 12.55
CA GLN A 813 5.95 -31.65 13.02
C GLN A 813 4.46 -32.05 12.99
N GLN A 814 3.82 -32.09 11.83
CA GLN A 814 2.47 -32.62 11.74
C GLN A 814 2.38 -33.86 10.84
N PRO A 815 1.83 -34.99 11.31
CA PRO A 815 1.80 -36.25 10.57
C PRO A 815 0.81 -36.25 9.38
N GLY A 816 0.18 -35.11 9.07
CA GLY A 816 -0.88 -34.99 8.08
C GLY A 816 -0.42 -34.72 6.65
N HIS A 817 0.89 -34.59 6.39
CA HIS A 817 1.41 -34.31 5.05
C HIS A 817 1.43 -35.56 4.16
N ARG A 818 1.00 -35.40 2.91
CA ARG A 818 0.84 -36.48 1.92
C ARG A 818 1.39 -36.02 0.58
N THR A 819 2.24 -36.84 -0.05
CA THR A 819 2.82 -36.55 -1.37
C THR A 819 2.68 -37.74 -2.31
N PHE A 820 2.27 -37.55 -3.57
CA PHE A 820 2.16 -38.64 -4.55
C PHE A 820 2.21 -38.16 -6.00
N ASN A 821 2.74 -39.01 -6.90
CA ASN A 821 2.80 -38.75 -8.35
C ASN A 821 3.46 -37.42 -8.78
N ASN A 822 4.28 -36.81 -7.92
CA ASN A 822 5.07 -35.64 -8.31
C ASN A 822 6.29 -36.10 -9.14
N THR A 823 6.56 -35.44 -10.26
CA THR A 823 7.59 -35.88 -11.22
C THR A 823 8.43 -34.72 -11.75
N LYS A 824 9.65 -35.01 -12.19
CA LYS A 824 10.46 -34.11 -13.03
C LYS A 824 10.03 -34.23 -14.49
N MET A 825 10.49 -33.30 -15.34
CA MET A 825 10.31 -33.39 -16.80
C MET A 825 10.88 -34.69 -17.41
N SER A 826 11.89 -35.29 -16.76
CA SER A 826 12.46 -36.60 -17.13
C SER A 826 11.57 -37.80 -16.78
N GLY A 827 10.46 -37.59 -16.07
CA GLY A 827 9.61 -38.66 -15.50
C GLY A 827 10.13 -39.21 -14.16
N GLN A 828 11.27 -38.73 -13.66
CA GLN A 828 11.78 -39.12 -12.34
C GLN A 828 10.82 -38.65 -11.24
N ARG A 829 10.52 -39.52 -10.26
CA ARG A 829 9.69 -39.15 -9.10
C ARG A 829 10.37 -38.15 -8.17
N VAL A 830 9.57 -37.27 -7.59
CA VAL A 830 9.99 -36.29 -6.59
C VAL A 830 9.23 -36.57 -5.28
N TYR A 831 9.98 -36.79 -4.21
CA TYR A 831 9.44 -37.12 -2.88
C TYR A 831 9.36 -35.88 -2.00
N GLY A 832 8.37 -35.83 -1.11
CA GLY A 832 8.39 -34.91 0.03
C GLY A 832 9.50 -35.27 1.00
N THR A 833 10.13 -34.27 1.61
CA THR A 833 11.16 -34.48 2.66
C THR A 833 10.72 -33.79 3.95
N ASP A 834 10.70 -34.56 5.04
CA ASP A 834 10.47 -34.06 6.39
C ASP A 834 11.79 -33.57 7.01
N PHE A 835 11.89 -32.25 7.17
CA PHE A 835 13.05 -31.57 7.73
C PHE A 835 13.02 -31.48 9.26
N THR A 836 11.96 -31.99 9.92
CA THR A 836 11.81 -31.93 11.38
C THR A 836 12.64 -32.98 12.12
N THR A 837 13.15 -33.99 11.40
CA THR A 837 13.96 -35.08 11.93
C THR A 837 15.40 -34.97 11.41
N THR A 838 16.36 -35.47 12.18
CA THR A 838 17.76 -35.61 11.75
C THR A 838 18.18 -37.06 11.93
N PRO A 839 18.53 -37.80 10.86
CA PRO A 839 18.57 -37.35 9.45
C PRO A 839 17.16 -37.06 8.90
N HIS A 840 17.08 -36.15 7.93
CA HIS A 840 15.84 -35.88 7.19
C HIS A 840 15.41 -37.16 6.47
N HIS A 841 14.11 -37.44 6.45
CA HIS A 841 13.56 -38.62 5.76
C HIS A 841 12.55 -38.20 4.70
N ASN A 842 12.43 -39.02 3.65
CA ASN A 842 11.40 -38.83 2.64
C ASN A 842 10.06 -39.30 3.18
N LEU A 843 8.99 -38.55 2.89
CA LEU A 843 7.63 -38.97 3.15
C LEU A 843 7.26 -40.12 2.21
N ASP A 844 6.58 -41.12 2.76
CA ASP A 844 6.15 -42.29 1.98
C ASP A 844 5.15 -41.91 0.88
N GLU A 845 5.32 -42.52 -0.29
CA GLU A 845 4.40 -42.38 -1.40
C GLU A 845 3.16 -43.25 -1.12
N LEU A 846 2.03 -42.61 -0.79
CA LEU A 846 0.79 -43.30 -0.42
C LEU A 846 0.00 -43.84 -1.63
N ILE A 847 0.68 -44.56 -2.53
CA ILE A 847 0.09 -45.20 -3.72
C ILE A 847 -1.10 -46.10 -3.34
N THR A 848 -1.12 -46.66 -2.11
CA THR A 848 -2.13 -47.63 -1.66
C THR A 848 -3.25 -47.08 -0.79
N ALA A 849 -3.26 -45.78 -0.43
CA ALA A 849 -4.27 -45.20 0.47
C ALA A 849 -5.16 -44.13 -0.22
N ILE A 850 -5.55 -44.41 -1.46
CA ILE A 850 -6.42 -43.53 -2.28
C ILE A 850 -7.73 -43.16 -1.57
N GLU A 851 -8.29 -44.07 -0.76
CA GLU A 851 -9.53 -43.82 -0.02
C GLU A 851 -9.35 -42.75 1.09
N ASP A 852 -8.19 -42.72 1.75
CA ASP A 852 -7.89 -41.70 2.77
C ASP A 852 -7.63 -40.33 2.13
N ALA A 853 -6.96 -40.30 0.97
CA ALA A 853 -6.73 -39.08 0.20
C ALA A 853 -8.05 -38.47 -0.31
N LEU A 854 -9.00 -39.30 -0.78
CA LEU A 854 -10.33 -38.86 -1.21
C LEU A 854 -11.12 -38.26 -0.03
N SER A 855 -11.04 -38.85 1.16
CA SER A 855 -11.74 -38.35 2.35
C SER A 855 -11.28 -36.96 2.82
N LEU A 856 -10.04 -36.56 2.49
CA LEU A 856 -9.45 -35.26 2.83
C LEU A 856 -9.67 -34.20 1.74
N SER A 857 -10.14 -34.60 0.56
CA SER A 857 -10.38 -33.70 -0.59
C SER A 857 -11.77 -33.03 -0.60
N PHE A 858 -12.65 -33.39 0.36
CA PHE A 858 -13.98 -32.81 0.60
C PHE A 858 -14.00 -32.07 1.95
#